data_AF-A0A024TGL8-F1
#
_entry.id   AF-A0A024TGL8-F1
#
_cell.length_a   1.000
_cell.length_b   1.000
_cell.length_c   1.000
_cell.angle_alpha   90.00
_cell.angle_beta   90.00
_cell.angle_gamma   90.00
#
_symmetry.space_group_name_H-M   'P 1'
#
loop_
_entity.id
_entity.type
_entity.pdbx_description
1 polymer ?
#
loop_
_entity_poly.entity_id
_entity_poly.type
_entity_poly.pdbx_seq_one_letter_code
_entity_poly.pdbx_strand_id
1 'polypeptide(L)'
;MEHDGASSTLDEYPYVALAETRRRIYASIPRRRSLIETPFFEEDEAAELILKANAPPNTVDGTIHEMMLNIRGSKYRHDQFAKIQAQTGMSPSTLCFSPEYERGYRKYIQRAAVPRTRVCFALGFIATLAHFLWDNQRIVYTPITKFLAFGVAVMSFGVGFVLTYVPQLSMYTETLSVVAFACVAGVLIALKPLHAQRGPVIPLLILIIPLFGVTRMRFMYSTILGWSILFAYITVQLVSRLHLGPAYDSRSDVFYQSINYGIAVVSGMVSHYRQELLRRRNYALKLPFQGMTDQDCSVALQKDKFAKKHLVHRASMEFQNPAVEECFIRHWYLIDPFPFENPNAAVLHQGAFRVIRFSVMTVLLNQLFLAVQDYRLLHKLPNHLAAIGYGLRFGVVDVAYLSTAAFMYIVGQRYYKLWLATREEDDKEASSGAEYSTCRGIEEPSTCWSWCPRWATRNPYSIVGEGDTSDEEEDGACLRKSPRRWHVMATLFHANSQTTKTNQAQTTDVLSAQIYAVMVVAVHMACMATMLFVVATSPASQALSDIYLMGFLNATIFAHRSGFRVRHKYAVGITSLVGFVTICTAASLLRPATDPYLWLRYATYIVVALVLGAMISREEEALRRTFFILKSIRSLEFEEWFHRVARVQDWIRLRLRQKCVAVREKHPPLAPQDFKKTAKQKNKKILTNTGAYLAQASKMGVYGELINVLLVVIDVLMKM
;
A
#
# COMPACT_ATOMS: atom_id res chain seq x y z
N MET A 1 46.50 11.55 73.47
CA MET A 1 45.21 11.20 72.87
C MET A 1 45.50 10.84 71.43
N GLU A 2 45.33 9.54 71.12
CA GLU A 2 44.82 8.94 69.87
C GLU A 2 45.32 9.50 68.52
N HIS A 3 45.63 8.73 67.48
CA HIS A 3 45.75 7.31 67.18
C HIS A 3 46.34 7.27 65.74
N ASP A 4 47.24 6.34 65.47
CA ASP A 4 47.46 5.55 64.24
C ASP A 4 47.27 6.11 62.81
N GLY A 5 48.19 5.69 61.92
CA GLY A 5 47.76 4.85 60.79
C GLY A 5 48.21 5.22 59.37
N ALA A 6 49.40 4.72 59.02
CA ALA A 6 49.87 4.12 57.75
C ALA A 6 49.14 4.21 56.37
N SER A 7 49.99 4.03 55.34
CA SER A 7 49.80 3.62 53.92
C SER A 7 49.71 4.77 52.90
N SER A 8 50.73 5.07 52.08
CA SER A 8 51.38 4.33 50.97
C SER A 8 50.51 4.12 49.73
N THR A 9 50.90 4.83 48.65
CA THR A 9 51.03 4.38 47.24
C THR A 9 49.98 3.45 46.64
N LEU A 10 49.38 3.82 45.50
CA LEU A 10 49.21 2.95 44.32
C LEU A 10 48.59 3.71 43.13
N ASP A 11 49.45 3.92 42.12
CA ASP A 11 49.25 3.77 40.68
C ASP A 11 48.03 4.41 39.98
N GLU A 12 48.34 5.49 39.27
CA GLU A 12 47.60 5.98 38.11
C GLU A 12 47.52 4.90 37.01
N TYR A 13 46.32 4.36 36.80
CA TYR A 13 46.05 3.34 35.80
C TYR A 13 46.19 3.84 34.35
N PRO A 14 46.70 3.03 33.40
CA PRO A 14 46.84 3.35 31.97
C PRO A 14 45.52 3.34 31.18
N TYR A 15 44.37 3.39 31.86
CA TYR A 15 43.04 3.34 31.24
C TYR A 15 42.59 4.67 30.62
N VAL A 16 43.17 5.80 31.03
CA VAL A 16 42.78 7.13 30.55
C VAL A 16 43.33 7.40 29.14
N ALA A 17 44.56 6.97 28.84
CA ALA A 17 45.21 7.19 27.54
C ALA A 17 44.57 6.40 26.39
N LEU A 18 44.12 5.15 26.64
CA LEU A 18 43.39 4.34 25.63
C LEU A 18 41.97 4.89 25.35
N ALA A 19 41.33 5.52 26.33
CA ALA A 19 40.04 6.18 26.16
C ALA A 19 40.15 7.48 25.34
N GLU A 20 41.24 8.22 25.49
CA GLU A 20 41.51 9.45 24.74
C GLU A 20 41.91 9.19 23.29
N THR A 21 42.68 8.14 23.04
CA THR A 21 43.09 7.74 21.69
C THR A 21 41.91 7.16 20.89
N ARG A 22 40.99 6.41 21.53
CA ARG A 22 39.70 6.02 20.92
C ARG A 22 38.77 7.20 20.67
N ARG A 23 38.79 8.26 21.49
CA ARG A 23 38.00 9.48 21.23
C ARG A 23 38.47 10.23 19.99
N ARG A 24 39.78 10.27 19.72
CA ARG A 24 40.33 10.98 18.55
C ARG A 24 40.03 10.29 17.21
N ILE A 25 39.91 8.95 17.17
CA ILE A 25 39.62 8.22 15.93
C ILE A 25 38.14 8.29 15.52
N TYR A 26 37.22 8.60 16.44
CA TYR A 26 35.80 8.84 16.15
C TYR A 26 35.41 10.32 16.07
N ALA A 27 36.37 11.25 16.19
CA ALA A 27 36.12 12.69 16.22
C ALA A 27 35.95 13.32 14.83
N SER A 28 36.17 12.60 13.73
CA SER A 28 36.05 13.12 12.37
C SER A 28 34.74 12.78 11.65
N ILE A 29 33.79 12.11 12.31
CA ILE A 29 32.43 11.96 11.79
C ILE A 29 31.58 13.07 12.41
N PRO A 30 30.99 13.99 11.63
CA PRO A 30 30.14 15.04 12.18
C PRO A 30 29.05 14.37 13.04
N ARG A 31 28.96 14.75 14.32
CA ARG A 31 27.92 14.27 15.25
C ARG A 31 26.56 14.62 14.65
N ARG A 32 25.95 13.66 13.96
CA ARG A 32 24.60 13.81 13.42
C ARG A 32 23.65 14.17 14.55
N ARG A 33 22.83 15.21 14.35
CA ARG A 33 21.73 15.52 15.27
C ARG A 33 20.80 14.31 15.35
N SER A 34 20.31 14.02 16.55
CA SER A 34 19.29 13.00 16.86
C SER A 34 18.17 13.02 15.82
N LEU A 35 17.83 11.87 15.19
CA LEU A 35 16.77 11.78 14.17
C LEU A 35 15.39 12.14 14.74
N ILE A 36 15.28 11.96 16.06
CA ILE A 36 14.11 12.29 16.87
C ILE A 36 13.95 13.82 16.99
N GLU A 37 15.05 14.56 17.11
CA GLU A 37 15.07 16.02 17.34
C GLU A 37 15.20 16.84 16.06
N THR A 38 15.61 16.22 14.94
CA THR A 38 15.71 16.91 13.64
C THR A 38 14.32 17.27 13.09
N PRO A 39 14.04 18.57 12.85
CA PRO A 39 12.72 19.02 12.41
C PRO A 39 12.46 18.80 10.92
N PHE A 40 13.51 18.75 10.08
CA PHE A 40 13.43 18.60 8.63
C PHE A 40 14.73 17.99 8.08
N PHE A 41 14.63 17.15 7.04
CA PHE A 41 15.74 16.56 6.31
C PHE A 41 15.78 17.07 4.86
N GLU A 42 16.98 17.35 4.36
CA GLU A 42 17.22 17.67 2.94
C GLU A 42 17.03 16.42 2.05
N GLU A 43 16.91 16.61 0.73
CA GLU A 43 16.53 15.56 -0.23
C GLU A 43 17.49 14.38 -0.23
N ASP A 44 18.79 14.66 -0.34
CA ASP A 44 19.85 13.65 -0.38
C ASP A 44 19.97 12.92 0.95
N GLU A 45 19.83 13.66 2.07
CA GLU A 45 19.85 13.08 3.41
C GLU A 45 18.65 12.15 3.64
N ALA A 46 17.46 12.53 3.17
CA ALA A 46 16.27 11.71 3.26
C ALA A 46 16.38 10.44 2.41
N ALA A 47 16.97 10.52 1.21
CA ALA A 47 17.21 9.36 0.36
C ALA A 47 18.19 8.37 1.02
N GLU A 48 19.30 8.88 1.56
CA GLU A 48 20.29 8.07 2.28
C GLU A 48 19.68 7.39 3.52
N LEU A 49 18.86 8.12 4.29
CA LEU A 49 18.12 7.58 5.43
C LEU A 49 17.18 6.45 5.03
N ILE A 50 16.45 6.59 3.93
CA ILE A 50 15.54 5.55 3.45
C ILE A 50 16.32 4.29 3.06
N LEU A 51 17.45 4.44 2.36
CA LEU A 51 18.30 3.30 1.99
C LEU A 51 18.89 2.63 3.22
N LYS A 52 19.40 3.40 4.18
CA LYS A 52 19.94 2.89 5.44
C LYS A 52 18.90 2.10 6.23
N ALA A 53 17.66 2.59 6.31
CA ALA A 53 16.58 1.94 7.03
C ALA A 53 16.19 0.56 6.44
N ASN A 54 16.42 0.38 5.14
CA ASN A 54 16.06 -0.82 4.40
C ASN A 54 17.29 -1.64 3.96
N ALA A 55 18.47 -1.36 4.52
CA ALA A 55 19.67 -2.14 4.25
C ALA A 55 19.44 -3.61 4.63
N PRO A 56 20.03 -4.57 3.88
CA PRO A 56 19.97 -5.98 4.25
C PRO A 56 20.60 -6.18 5.64
N PRO A 57 20.06 -7.09 6.47
CA PRO A 57 20.64 -7.36 7.77
C PRO A 57 22.02 -8.00 7.61
N ASN A 58 23.06 -7.39 8.18
CA ASN A 58 24.41 -7.99 8.23
C ASN A 58 24.37 -9.22 9.14
N THR A 59 24.37 -10.42 8.55
CA THR A 59 24.38 -11.69 9.29
C THR A 59 25.73 -12.40 9.28
N VAL A 60 26.70 -11.91 8.48
CA VAL A 60 27.90 -12.70 8.11
C VAL A 60 29.09 -12.46 9.05
N ASP A 61 29.23 -11.27 9.65
CA ASP A 61 30.46 -10.88 10.38
C ASP A 61 30.28 -10.65 11.88
N GLY A 62 29.11 -11.00 12.44
CA GLY A 62 28.75 -10.62 13.81
C GLY A 62 29.04 -11.70 14.84
N THR A 63 29.52 -11.31 16.03
CA THR A 63 29.56 -12.22 17.19
C THR A 63 28.14 -12.73 17.51
N ILE A 64 27.99 -13.89 18.16
CA ILE A 64 26.67 -14.40 18.62
C ILE A 64 25.90 -13.33 19.40
N HIS A 65 26.62 -12.50 20.16
CA HIS A 65 26.05 -11.37 20.88
C HIS A 65 25.42 -10.32 19.97
N GLU A 66 26.10 -9.93 18.88
CA GLU A 66 25.59 -9.00 17.88
C GLU A 66 24.40 -9.58 17.12
N MET A 67 24.44 -10.87 16.78
CA MET A 67 23.30 -11.56 16.18
C MET A 67 22.07 -11.52 17.11
N MET A 68 22.25 -11.81 18.40
CA MET A 68 21.19 -11.73 19.41
C MET A 68 20.67 -10.30 19.59
N LEU A 69 21.56 -9.29 19.55
CA LEU A 69 21.18 -7.88 19.61
C LEU A 69 20.34 -7.48 18.39
N ASN A 70 20.72 -7.92 17.19
CA ASN A 70 19.99 -7.66 15.95
C ASN A 70 18.59 -8.30 15.96
N ILE A 71 18.49 -9.54 16.46
CA ILE A 71 17.19 -10.22 16.64
C ILE A 71 16.32 -9.45 17.65
N ARG A 72 16.89 -9.04 18.79
CA ARG A 72 16.17 -8.24 19.80
C ARG A 72 15.74 -6.88 19.25
N GLY A 73 16.60 -6.20 18.50
CA GLY A 73 16.31 -4.93 17.84
C GLY A 73 15.18 -5.07 16.81
N SER A 74 15.22 -6.09 15.95
CA SER A 74 14.17 -6.37 14.97
C SER A 74 12.82 -6.63 15.64
N LYS A 75 12.80 -7.46 16.70
CA LYS A 75 11.61 -7.72 17.50
C LYS A 75 11.09 -6.45 18.18
N TYR A 76 11.99 -5.63 18.72
CA TYR A 76 11.65 -4.35 19.34
C TYR A 76 10.99 -3.40 18.34
N ARG A 77 11.54 -3.25 17.13
CA ARG A 77 10.95 -2.41 16.07
C ARG A 77 9.54 -2.87 15.71
N HIS A 78 9.34 -4.17 15.52
CA HIS A 78 8.02 -4.75 15.27
C HIS A 78 7.02 -4.45 16.41
N ASP A 79 7.44 -4.64 17.66
CA ASP A 79 6.62 -4.34 18.83
C ASP A 79 6.28 -2.84 18.91
N GLN A 80 7.20 -1.94 18.56
CA GLN A 80 6.94 -0.49 18.54
C GLN A 80 5.96 -0.08 17.44
N PHE A 81 6.10 -0.63 16.23
CA PHE A 81 5.11 -0.41 15.17
C PHE A 81 3.71 -0.86 15.59
N ALA A 82 3.61 -2.04 16.22
CA ALA A 82 2.33 -2.54 16.74
C ALA A 82 1.74 -1.61 17.82
N LYS A 83 2.57 -1.10 18.75
CA LYS A 83 2.13 -0.16 19.80
C LYS A 83 1.62 1.16 19.22
N ILE A 84 2.34 1.75 18.26
CA ILE A 84 1.91 2.99 17.59
C ILE A 84 0.58 2.79 16.85
N GLN A 85 0.35 1.65 16.23
CA GLN A 85 -0.94 1.37 15.59
C GLN A 85 -2.04 1.11 16.62
N ALA A 86 -1.73 0.43 17.72
CA ALA A 86 -2.69 0.13 18.76
C ALA A 86 -3.14 1.38 19.54
N GLN A 87 -2.28 2.40 19.67
CA GLN A 87 -2.58 3.61 20.45
C GLN A 87 -3.82 4.36 19.94
N THR A 88 -4.12 4.28 18.64
CA THR A 88 -5.27 4.96 18.04
C THR A 88 -6.60 4.24 18.28
N GLY A 89 -6.59 3.01 18.81
CA GLY A 89 -7.79 2.23 19.09
C GLY A 89 -8.67 1.96 17.86
N MET A 90 -8.05 1.70 16.69
CA MET A 90 -8.76 1.59 15.42
C MET A 90 -9.69 0.37 15.39
N SER A 91 -10.97 0.60 15.07
CA SER A 91 -11.94 -0.48 14.85
C SER A 91 -11.65 -1.22 13.53
N PRO A 92 -11.64 -2.56 13.49
CA PRO A 92 -11.38 -3.31 12.26
C PRO A 92 -12.50 -3.19 11.21
N SER A 93 -13.75 -3.01 11.64
CA SER A 93 -14.92 -2.98 10.74
C SER A 93 -15.19 -1.58 10.19
N THR A 94 -15.19 -0.57 11.05
CA THR A 94 -15.53 0.81 10.67
C THR A 94 -14.31 1.65 10.30
N LEU A 95 -13.10 1.15 10.60
CA LEU A 95 -11.83 1.87 10.51
C LEU A 95 -11.73 3.13 11.39
N CYS A 96 -12.76 3.48 12.16
CA CYS A 96 -12.74 4.66 13.03
C CYS A 96 -11.69 4.51 14.13
N PHE A 97 -11.01 5.61 14.44
CA PHE A 97 -10.17 5.72 15.63
C PHE A 97 -11.01 6.01 16.87
N SER A 98 -10.39 5.96 18.04
CA SER A 98 -11.00 6.53 19.24
C SER A 98 -11.28 8.04 19.05
N PRO A 99 -12.29 8.60 19.75
CA PRO A 99 -12.78 9.96 19.50
C PRO A 99 -11.69 11.05 19.49
N GLU A 100 -10.69 10.91 20.37
CA GLU A 100 -9.56 11.83 20.51
C GLU A 100 -8.71 11.90 19.24
N TYR A 101 -8.35 10.75 18.67
CA TYR A 101 -7.53 10.69 17.44
C TYR A 101 -8.36 10.92 16.17
N GLU A 102 -9.64 10.54 16.16
CA GLU A 102 -10.52 10.70 14.99
C GLU A 102 -10.70 12.19 14.62
N ARG A 103 -10.79 13.08 15.62
CA ARG A 103 -10.90 14.53 15.37
C ARG A 103 -9.64 15.10 14.72
N GLY A 104 -8.46 14.65 15.14
CA GLY A 104 -7.18 15.02 14.53
C GLY A 104 -7.04 14.48 13.11
N TYR A 105 -7.38 13.20 12.92
CA TYR A 105 -7.37 12.54 11.60
C TYR A 105 -8.32 13.24 10.60
N ARG A 106 -9.53 13.59 11.03
CA ARG A 106 -10.50 14.31 10.19
C ARG A 106 -9.93 15.63 9.68
N LYS A 107 -9.36 16.45 10.58
CA LYS A 107 -8.73 17.73 10.19
C LYS A 107 -7.56 17.52 9.21
N TYR A 108 -6.74 16.50 9.45
CA TYR A 108 -5.61 16.15 8.59
C TYR A 108 -6.08 15.78 7.17
N ILE A 109 -7.09 14.91 7.06
CA ILE A 109 -7.61 14.46 5.77
C ILE A 109 -8.32 15.57 5.01
N GLN A 110 -9.17 16.35 5.68
CA GLN A 110 -9.97 17.40 5.01
C GLN A 110 -9.07 18.45 4.34
N ARG A 111 -8.02 18.91 5.03
CA ARG A 111 -7.04 19.84 4.43
C ARG A 111 -6.41 19.28 3.16
N ALA A 112 -6.08 17.99 3.19
CA ALA A 112 -5.44 17.33 2.06
C ALA A 112 -6.45 16.96 0.94
N ALA A 113 -7.76 16.92 1.24
CA ALA A 113 -8.82 16.58 0.29
C ALA A 113 -9.19 17.73 -0.66
N VAL A 114 -9.16 18.98 -0.15
CA VAL A 114 -9.58 20.19 -0.87
C VAL A 114 -9.15 20.25 -2.35
N PRO A 115 -7.87 20.15 -2.73
CA PRO A 115 -7.46 20.31 -4.13
C PRO A 115 -8.06 19.23 -5.05
N ARG A 116 -8.32 18.04 -4.53
CA ARG A 116 -8.92 16.96 -5.32
C ARG A 116 -10.42 17.06 -5.40
N THR A 117 -11.07 17.43 -4.31
CA THR A 117 -12.50 17.75 -4.33
C THR A 117 -12.79 18.85 -5.36
N ARG A 118 -11.92 19.86 -5.46
CA ARG A 118 -12.00 20.89 -6.52
C ARG A 118 -11.94 20.31 -7.92
N VAL A 119 -10.92 19.51 -8.24
CA VAL A 119 -10.79 18.88 -9.56
C VAL A 119 -12.00 17.97 -9.86
N CYS A 120 -12.43 17.18 -8.87
CA CYS A 120 -13.58 16.29 -9.01
C CYS A 120 -14.88 17.05 -9.26
N PHE A 121 -15.12 18.15 -8.54
CA PHE A 121 -16.32 18.96 -8.71
C PHE A 121 -16.29 19.78 -9.99
N ALA A 122 -15.14 20.30 -10.40
CA ALA A 122 -14.99 20.95 -11.70
C ALA A 122 -15.27 19.97 -12.84
N LEU A 123 -14.68 18.77 -12.79
CA LEU A 123 -14.94 17.70 -13.76
C LEU A 123 -16.42 17.28 -13.73
N GLY A 124 -17.01 17.11 -12.54
CA GLY A 124 -18.42 16.78 -12.36
C GLY A 124 -19.35 17.86 -12.93
N PHE A 125 -19.05 19.13 -12.70
CA PHE A 125 -19.80 20.27 -13.25
C PHE A 125 -19.74 20.27 -14.77
N ILE A 126 -18.55 20.20 -15.37
CA ILE A 126 -18.38 20.21 -16.83
C ILE A 126 -19.07 18.98 -17.45
N ALA A 127 -18.87 17.79 -16.91
CA ALA A 127 -19.44 16.56 -17.43
C ALA A 127 -20.97 16.53 -17.32
N THR A 128 -21.54 16.94 -16.18
CA THR A 128 -23.00 16.99 -16.00
C THR A 128 -23.64 18.09 -16.84
N LEU A 129 -23.01 19.25 -16.96
CA LEU A 129 -23.48 20.33 -17.83
C LEU A 129 -23.49 19.86 -19.29
N ALA A 130 -22.39 19.29 -19.78
CA ALA A 130 -22.31 18.77 -21.14
C ALA A 130 -23.35 17.68 -21.40
N HIS A 131 -23.52 16.75 -20.46
CA HIS A 131 -24.52 15.68 -20.56
C HIS A 131 -25.95 16.21 -20.65
N PHE A 132 -26.35 17.13 -19.77
CA PHE A 132 -27.72 17.65 -19.79
C PHE A 132 -27.98 18.65 -20.91
N LEU A 133 -26.97 19.40 -21.37
CA LEU A 133 -27.11 20.21 -22.58
C LEU A 133 -27.34 19.32 -23.81
N TRP A 134 -26.62 18.22 -23.91
CA TRP A 134 -26.79 17.22 -24.96
C TRP A 134 -28.19 16.59 -24.92
N ASP A 135 -28.64 16.16 -23.74
CA ASP A 135 -29.96 15.55 -23.59
C ASP A 135 -31.10 16.55 -23.85
N ASN A 136 -30.97 17.81 -23.42
CA ASN A 136 -31.98 18.85 -23.64
C ASN A 136 -32.16 19.23 -25.12
N GLN A 137 -31.17 18.97 -25.97
CA GLN A 137 -31.32 19.13 -27.43
C GLN A 137 -32.12 18.00 -28.09
N ARG A 138 -32.23 16.84 -27.43
CA ARG A 138 -32.78 15.60 -28.02
C ARG A 138 -34.09 15.18 -27.37
N ILE A 139 -34.27 15.50 -26.10
CA ILE A 139 -35.41 15.11 -25.28
C ILE A 139 -36.16 16.40 -24.90
N VAL A 140 -37.49 16.34 -24.90
CA VAL A 140 -38.31 17.48 -24.49
C VAL A 140 -38.28 17.59 -22.96
N TYR A 141 -37.53 18.57 -22.45
CA TYR A 141 -37.48 18.85 -21.02
C TYR A 141 -38.66 19.73 -20.60
N THR A 142 -39.47 19.23 -19.67
CA THR A 142 -40.46 20.00 -18.91
C THR A 142 -39.77 20.99 -17.96
N PRO A 143 -40.47 22.03 -17.45
CA PRO A 143 -39.91 22.97 -16.48
C PRO A 143 -39.31 22.29 -15.24
N ILE A 144 -39.98 21.23 -14.78
CA ILE A 144 -39.55 20.42 -13.62
C ILE A 144 -38.23 19.68 -13.92
N THR A 145 -38.13 19.03 -15.08
CA THR A 145 -36.92 18.29 -15.46
C THR A 145 -35.74 19.23 -15.73
N LYS A 146 -35.98 20.43 -16.28
CA LYS A 146 -34.95 21.49 -16.39
C LYS A 146 -34.46 21.93 -15.02
N PHE A 147 -35.37 22.16 -14.08
CA PHE A 147 -35.01 22.54 -12.71
C PHE A 147 -34.18 21.45 -12.03
N LEU A 148 -34.57 20.18 -12.15
CA LEU A 148 -33.80 19.06 -11.58
C LEU A 148 -32.41 18.93 -12.21
N ALA A 149 -32.32 18.95 -13.54
CA ALA A 149 -31.05 18.77 -14.25
C ALA A 149 -30.09 19.95 -14.03
N PHE A 150 -30.50 21.17 -14.38
CA PHE A 150 -29.63 22.33 -14.32
C PHE A 150 -29.64 22.99 -12.93
N GLY A 151 -30.82 23.17 -12.33
CA GLY A 151 -30.96 23.86 -11.05
C GLY A 151 -30.49 23.06 -9.83
N VAL A 152 -30.60 21.72 -9.86
CA VAL A 152 -30.17 20.86 -8.75
C VAL A 152 -28.86 20.14 -9.08
N ALA A 153 -28.80 19.30 -10.11
CA ALA A 153 -27.62 18.45 -10.34
C ALA A 153 -26.37 19.25 -10.76
N VAL A 154 -26.45 20.07 -11.81
CA VAL A 154 -25.30 20.88 -12.26
C VAL A 154 -24.86 21.86 -11.17
N MET A 155 -25.82 22.57 -10.57
CA MET A 155 -25.53 23.52 -9.49
C MET A 155 -24.96 22.86 -8.24
N SER A 156 -25.30 21.61 -7.92
CA SER A 156 -24.68 20.91 -6.77
C SER A 156 -23.16 20.81 -6.90
N PHE A 157 -22.65 20.52 -8.10
CA PHE A 157 -21.20 20.53 -8.34
C PHE A 157 -20.63 21.95 -8.45
N GLY A 158 -21.34 22.88 -9.09
CA GLY A 158 -20.88 24.26 -9.24
C GLY A 158 -20.78 25.01 -7.90
N VAL A 159 -21.86 24.99 -7.11
CA VAL A 159 -21.89 25.53 -5.75
C VAL A 159 -20.89 24.79 -4.87
N GLY A 160 -20.86 23.45 -4.93
CA GLY A 160 -19.85 22.65 -4.24
C GLY A 160 -18.43 23.11 -4.55
N PHE A 161 -18.11 23.36 -5.82
CA PHE A 161 -16.78 23.83 -6.25
C PHE A 161 -16.46 25.19 -5.61
N VAL A 162 -17.36 26.17 -5.70
CA VAL A 162 -17.16 27.51 -5.11
C VAL A 162 -16.99 27.44 -3.60
N LEU A 163 -17.81 26.65 -2.90
CA LEU A 163 -17.74 26.52 -1.44
C LEU A 163 -16.42 25.92 -0.95
N THR A 164 -15.68 25.18 -1.78
CA THR A 164 -14.33 24.69 -1.40
C THR A 164 -13.27 25.79 -1.34
N TYR A 165 -13.53 26.98 -1.89
CA TYR A 165 -12.62 28.14 -1.77
C TYR A 165 -12.86 28.93 -0.48
N VAL A 166 -14.01 28.77 0.15
CA VAL A 166 -14.33 29.41 1.43
C VAL A 166 -13.56 28.69 2.56
N PRO A 167 -12.64 29.37 3.29
CA PRO A 167 -11.76 28.71 4.25
C PRO A 167 -12.51 27.94 5.36
N GLN A 168 -13.60 28.51 5.86
CA GLN A 168 -14.42 27.90 6.91
C GLN A 168 -15.14 26.63 6.42
N LEU A 169 -15.68 26.65 5.20
CA LEU A 169 -16.39 25.52 4.60
C LEU A 169 -15.47 24.46 4.00
N SER A 170 -14.21 24.82 3.68
CA SER A 170 -13.19 23.88 3.24
C SER A 170 -12.88 22.80 4.31
N MET A 171 -13.16 23.09 5.58
CA MET A 171 -13.12 22.13 6.70
C MET A 171 -14.32 21.18 6.75
N TYR A 172 -15.31 21.34 5.86
CA TYR A 172 -16.50 20.50 5.76
C TYR A 172 -16.62 19.84 4.37
N THR A 173 -15.49 19.70 3.66
CA THR A 173 -15.40 19.06 2.33
C THR A 173 -16.04 17.67 2.25
N GLU A 174 -15.96 16.89 3.32
CA GLU A 174 -16.63 15.58 3.42
C GLU A 174 -18.15 15.71 3.30
N THR A 175 -18.76 16.54 4.15
CA THR A 175 -20.21 16.80 4.14
C THR A 175 -20.65 17.37 2.79
N LEU A 176 -19.87 18.32 2.26
CA LEU A 176 -20.13 18.92 0.95
C LEU A 176 -20.13 17.87 -0.17
N SER A 177 -19.19 16.92 -0.14
CA SER A 177 -19.11 15.82 -1.11
C SER A 177 -20.29 14.86 -0.98
N VAL A 178 -20.70 14.52 0.24
CA VAL A 178 -21.87 13.66 0.49
C VAL A 178 -23.13 14.30 -0.08
N VAL A 179 -23.36 15.58 0.22
CA VAL A 179 -24.55 16.32 -0.25
C VAL A 179 -24.54 16.42 -1.78
N ALA A 180 -23.44 16.86 -2.38
CA ALA A 180 -23.35 17.03 -3.83
C ALA A 180 -23.59 15.70 -4.58
N PHE A 181 -22.95 14.61 -4.15
CA PHE A 181 -23.15 13.30 -4.77
C PHE A 181 -24.56 12.74 -4.54
N ALA A 182 -25.15 12.94 -3.35
CA ALA A 182 -26.52 12.51 -3.08
C ALA A 182 -27.54 13.25 -3.96
N CYS A 183 -27.40 14.58 -4.10
CA CYS A 183 -28.27 15.39 -4.96
C CYS A 183 -28.16 14.97 -6.43
N VAL A 184 -26.94 14.86 -6.96
CA VAL A 184 -26.71 14.47 -8.36
C VAL A 184 -27.21 13.05 -8.62
N ALA A 185 -26.93 12.10 -7.73
CA ALA A 185 -27.43 10.73 -7.86
C ALA A 185 -28.97 10.70 -7.84
N GLY A 186 -29.60 11.42 -6.91
CA GLY A 186 -31.05 11.52 -6.81
C GLY A 186 -31.69 12.05 -8.09
N VAL A 187 -31.12 13.10 -8.68
CA VAL A 187 -31.59 13.66 -9.96
C VAL A 187 -31.41 12.66 -11.10
N LEU A 188 -30.25 12.02 -11.24
CA LEU A 188 -30.00 11.02 -12.28
C LEU A 188 -30.96 9.82 -12.17
N ILE A 189 -31.27 9.38 -10.95
CA ILE A 189 -32.23 8.30 -10.69
C ILE A 189 -33.67 8.74 -11.06
N ALA A 190 -34.05 9.97 -10.72
CA ALA A 190 -35.39 10.50 -10.95
C ALA A 190 -35.67 10.87 -12.41
N LEU A 191 -34.67 11.37 -13.15
CA LEU A 191 -34.84 11.75 -14.55
C LEU A 191 -35.14 10.55 -15.46
N LYS A 192 -34.59 9.38 -15.15
CA LYS A 192 -34.81 8.17 -15.96
C LYS A 192 -36.30 7.83 -16.14
N PRO A 193 -37.11 7.66 -15.07
CA PRO A 193 -38.54 7.42 -15.23
C PRO A 193 -39.30 8.64 -15.73
N LEU A 194 -38.90 9.88 -15.38
CA LEU A 194 -39.55 11.10 -15.87
C LEU A 194 -39.46 11.26 -17.39
N HIS A 195 -38.37 10.78 -18.00
CA HIS A 195 -38.18 10.77 -19.45
C HIS A 195 -38.53 9.42 -20.09
N ALA A 196 -39.06 8.45 -19.32
CA ALA A 196 -39.33 7.08 -19.77
C ALA A 196 -38.13 6.44 -20.52
N GLN A 197 -36.90 6.73 -20.09
CA GLN A 197 -35.68 6.25 -20.74
C GLN A 197 -35.41 4.77 -20.43
N ARG A 198 -35.06 4.00 -21.47
CA ARG A 198 -34.65 2.60 -21.33
C ARG A 198 -33.15 2.45 -21.09
N GLY A 199 -32.76 1.37 -20.43
CA GLY A 199 -31.35 1.00 -20.24
C GLY A 199 -30.68 1.64 -19.01
N PRO A 200 -29.39 1.36 -18.78
CA PRO A 200 -28.67 1.84 -17.60
C PRO A 200 -28.36 3.35 -17.66
N VAL A 201 -28.37 4.01 -16.51
CA VAL A 201 -27.90 5.38 -16.32
C VAL A 201 -26.37 5.38 -16.17
N ILE A 202 -25.64 5.40 -17.29
CA ILE A 202 -24.17 5.40 -17.30
C ILE A 202 -23.55 6.53 -16.45
N PRO A 203 -24.08 7.78 -16.46
CA PRO A 203 -23.57 8.83 -15.58
C PRO A 203 -23.63 8.48 -14.10
N LEU A 204 -24.61 7.66 -13.66
CA LEU A 204 -24.72 7.19 -12.29
C LEU A 204 -23.58 6.24 -11.92
N LEU A 205 -23.19 5.34 -12.84
CA LEU A 205 -22.01 4.50 -12.65
C LEU A 205 -20.75 5.35 -12.51
N ILE A 206 -20.58 6.34 -13.40
CA ILE A 206 -19.42 7.23 -13.38
C ILE A 206 -19.36 8.02 -12.06
N LEU A 207 -20.51 8.43 -11.51
CA LEU A 207 -20.62 9.12 -10.22
C LEU A 207 -20.17 8.26 -9.02
N ILE A 208 -20.34 6.93 -9.09
CA ILE A 208 -19.91 5.99 -8.03
C ILE A 208 -18.37 5.92 -7.97
N ILE A 209 -17.66 6.16 -9.07
CA ILE A 209 -16.20 6.10 -9.13
C ILE A 209 -15.53 7.09 -8.16
N PRO A 210 -15.77 8.42 -8.22
CA PRO A 210 -15.14 9.39 -7.32
C PRO A 210 -15.58 9.24 -5.86
N LEU A 211 -16.78 8.71 -5.63
CA LEU A 211 -17.33 8.44 -4.31
C LEU A 211 -16.45 7.47 -3.50
N PHE A 212 -15.79 6.51 -4.16
CA PHE A 212 -14.96 5.47 -3.51
C PHE A 212 -13.44 5.68 -3.64
N GLY A 213 -12.93 6.92 -3.71
CA GLY A 213 -11.49 7.13 -3.61
C GLY A 213 -10.95 8.51 -3.98
N VAL A 214 -11.72 9.33 -4.71
CA VAL A 214 -11.22 10.62 -5.20
C VAL A 214 -11.39 11.74 -4.17
N THR A 215 -12.57 11.87 -3.57
CA THR A 215 -12.92 12.99 -2.66
C THR A 215 -12.46 12.79 -1.22
N ARG A 216 -11.73 11.70 -0.92
CA ARG A 216 -11.21 11.36 0.43
C ARG A 216 -12.28 11.41 1.55
N MET A 217 -13.55 11.17 1.21
CA MET A 217 -14.59 10.93 2.21
C MET A 217 -14.20 9.72 3.07
N ARG A 218 -14.60 9.68 4.33
CA ARG A 218 -14.32 8.49 5.16
C ARG A 218 -15.11 7.28 4.66
N PHE A 219 -14.55 6.10 4.93
CA PHE A 219 -15.10 4.81 4.48
C PHE A 219 -16.59 4.63 4.79
N MET A 220 -17.01 4.88 6.03
CA MET A 220 -18.41 4.71 6.44
C MET A 220 -19.40 5.57 5.63
N TYR A 221 -19.12 6.87 5.44
CA TYR A 221 -20.01 7.76 4.69
C TYR A 221 -20.11 7.35 3.23
N SER A 222 -18.99 6.95 2.62
CA SER A 222 -18.95 6.51 1.23
C SER A 222 -19.75 5.21 1.06
N THR A 223 -19.58 4.26 1.98
CA THR A 223 -20.32 2.99 1.97
C THR A 223 -21.82 3.21 2.15
N ILE A 224 -22.23 4.01 3.14
CA ILE A 224 -23.64 4.32 3.38
C ILE A 224 -24.23 4.97 2.12
N LEU A 225 -23.60 6.01 1.59
CA LEU A 225 -24.08 6.70 0.41
C LEU A 225 -24.15 5.78 -0.83
N GLY A 226 -23.13 4.95 -1.05
CA GLY A 226 -23.12 4.00 -2.17
C GLY A 226 -24.26 2.99 -2.13
N TRP A 227 -24.54 2.41 -0.95
CA TRP A 227 -25.69 1.52 -0.77
C TRP A 227 -27.02 2.26 -0.86
N SER A 228 -27.11 3.47 -0.31
CA SER A 228 -28.30 4.31 -0.43
C SER A 228 -28.63 4.62 -1.89
N ILE A 229 -27.63 4.91 -2.73
CA ILE A 229 -27.81 5.13 -4.18
C ILE A 229 -28.34 3.86 -4.84
N LEU A 230 -27.76 2.70 -4.54
CA LEU A 230 -28.18 1.42 -5.13
C LEU A 230 -29.62 1.07 -4.74
N PHE A 231 -29.96 1.16 -3.45
CA PHE A 231 -31.32 0.87 -2.98
C PHE A 231 -32.33 1.88 -3.51
N ALA A 232 -32.00 3.17 -3.52
CA ALA A 232 -32.84 4.20 -4.11
C ALA A 232 -33.10 3.93 -5.60
N TYR A 233 -32.06 3.52 -6.36
CA TYR A 233 -32.22 3.12 -7.74
C TYR A 233 -33.23 1.97 -7.87
N ILE A 234 -32.99 0.85 -7.18
CA ILE A 234 -33.87 -0.34 -7.25
C ILE A 234 -35.33 0.05 -6.92
N THR A 235 -35.55 0.76 -5.80
CA THR A 235 -36.88 1.14 -5.35
C THR A 235 -37.57 2.05 -6.36
N VAL A 236 -36.92 3.12 -6.81
CA VAL A 236 -37.51 4.06 -7.77
C VAL A 236 -37.81 3.38 -9.10
N GLN A 237 -36.92 2.53 -9.61
CA GLN A 237 -37.13 1.85 -10.90
C GLN A 237 -38.27 0.83 -10.83
N LEU A 238 -38.38 0.06 -9.74
CA LEU A 238 -39.46 -0.91 -9.57
C LEU A 238 -40.83 -0.23 -9.37
N VAL A 239 -40.89 0.86 -8.61
CA VAL A 239 -42.12 1.64 -8.41
C VAL A 239 -42.54 2.34 -9.70
N SER A 240 -41.59 2.94 -10.42
CA SER A 240 -41.88 3.62 -11.69
C SER A 240 -42.41 2.66 -12.75
N ARG A 241 -41.88 1.43 -12.78
CA ARG A 241 -42.40 0.37 -13.67
C ARG A 241 -43.88 0.07 -13.44
N LEU A 242 -44.38 0.13 -12.20
CA LEU A 242 -45.80 -0.10 -11.90
C LEU A 242 -46.70 0.94 -12.59
N HIS A 243 -46.19 2.16 -12.81
CA HIS A 243 -46.95 3.27 -13.38
C HIS A 243 -46.72 3.43 -14.89
N LEU A 244 -45.48 3.26 -15.36
CA LEU A 244 -45.10 3.44 -16.78
C LEU A 244 -45.38 2.20 -17.65
N GLY A 245 -45.74 1.07 -17.04
CA GLY A 245 -46.12 -0.15 -17.74
C GLY A 245 -44.94 -0.90 -18.40
N PRO A 246 -45.23 -1.85 -19.30
CA PRO A 246 -44.23 -2.75 -19.89
C PRO A 246 -43.33 -2.08 -20.93
N ALA A 247 -43.65 -0.86 -21.38
CA ALA A 247 -42.84 -0.10 -22.34
C ALA A 247 -41.57 0.51 -21.72
N TYR A 248 -41.43 0.49 -20.40
CA TYR A 248 -40.21 0.83 -19.67
C TYR A 248 -39.23 -0.37 -19.59
N ASP A 249 -38.27 -0.34 -18.67
CA ASP A 249 -37.37 -1.47 -18.41
C ASP A 249 -38.09 -2.68 -17.80
N SER A 250 -37.71 -3.88 -18.25
CA SER A 250 -38.21 -5.15 -17.69
C SER A 250 -37.74 -5.36 -16.24
N ARG A 251 -38.42 -6.21 -15.45
CA ARG A 251 -37.95 -6.57 -14.09
C ARG A 251 -36.54 -7.16 -14.14
N SER A 252 -36.26 -7.97 -15.17
CA SER A 252 -34.93 -8.51 -15.44
C SER A 252 -33.92 -7.41 -15.75
N ASP A 253 -34.27 -6.43 -16.59
CA ASP A 253 -33.33 -5.35 -16.94
C ASP A 253 -32.95 -4.54 -15.71
N VAL A 254 -33.94 -4.17 -14.89
CA VAL A 254 -33.68 -3.48 -13.61
C VAL A 254 -32.79 -4.32 -12.70
N PHE A 255 -33.00 -5.63 -12.63
CA PHE A 255 -32.17 -6.54 -11.84
C PHE A 255 -30.72 -6.60 -12.32
N TYR A 256 -30.47 -6.86 -13.61
CA TYR A 256 -29.11 -6.93 -14.16
C TYR A 256 -28.39 -5.58 -14.12
N GLN A 257 -29.09 -4.47 -14.35
CA GLN A 257 -28.54 -3.14 -14.16
C GLN A 257 -28.14 -2.90 -12.70
N SER A 258 -29.01 -3.28 -11.75
CA SER A 258 -28.75 -3.13 -10.31
C SER A 258 -27.55 -3.94 -9.85
N ILE A 259 -27.37 -5.16 -10.36
CA ILE A 259 -26.17 -5.96 -10.05
C ILE A 259 -24.92 -5.32 -10.61
N ASN A 260 -24.95 -4.79 -11.84
CA ASN A 260 -23.79 -4.08 -12.39
C ASN A 260 -23.39 -2.85 -11.56
N TYR A 261 -24.37 -2.10 -11.00
CA TYR A 261 -24.08 -1.05 -10.02
C TYR A 261 -23.57 -1.63 -8.70
N GLY A 262 -24.11 -2.77 -8.26
CA GLY A 262 -23.66 -3.52 -7.08
C GLY A 262 -22.18 -3.91 -7.16
N ILE A 263 -21.74 -4.46 -8.30
CA ILE A 263 -20.32 -4.77 -8.58
C ILE A 263 -19.47 -3.50 -8.44
N ALA A 264 -19.93 -2.39 -9.01
CA ALA A 264 -19.20 -1.12 -8.93
C ALA A 264 -19.08 -0.61 -7.49
N VAL A 265 -20.13 -0.75 -6.67
CA VAL A 265 -20.16 -0.40 -5.25
C VAL A 265 -19.26 -1.32 -4.42
N VAL A 266 -19.39 -2.65 -4.54
CA VAL A 266 -18.58 -3.63 -3.79
C VAL A 266 -17.10 -3.47 -4.11
N SER A 267 -16.75 -3.42 -5.40
CA SER A 267 -15.38 -3.17 -5.85
C SER A 267 -14.85 -1.81 -5.36
N GLY A 268 -15.70 -0.78 -5.36
CA GLY A 268 -15.38 0.55 -4.84
C GLY A 268 -15.09 0.51 -3.34
N MET A 269 -15.94 -0.15 -2.55
CA MET A 269 -15.78 -0.32 -1.11
C MET A 269 -14.47 -1.02 -0.75
N VAL A 270 -14.12 -2.12 -1.43
CA VAL A 270 -12.87 -2.84 -1.17
C VAL A 270 -11.67 -1.94 -1.46
N SER A 271 -11.66 -1.25 -2.60
CA SER A 271 -10.60 -0.30 -2.95
C SER A 271 -10.50 0.83 -1.92
N HIS A 272 -11.63 1.40 -1.54
CA HIS A 272 -11.69 2.52 -0.62
C HIS A 272 -11.24 2.13 0.80
N TYR A 273 -11.61 0.94 1.27
CA TYR A 273 -11.16 0.40 2.56
C TYR A 273 -9.63 0.33 2.62
N ARG A 274 -8.98 -0.18 1.55
CA ARG A 274 -7.51 -0.26 1.49
C ARG A 274 -6.87 1.12 1.54
N GLN A 275 -7.40 2.07 0.77
CA GLN A 275 -6.89 3.44 0.74
C GLN A 275 -7.09 4.17 2.08
N GLU A 276 -8.26 4.03 2.71
CA GLU A 276 -8.55 4.58 4.04
C GLU A 276 -7.62 3.96 5.10
N LEU A 277 -7.39 2.65 5.06
CA LEU A 277 -6.46 1.99 5.96
C LEU A 277 -5.03 2.51 5.81
N LEU A 278 -4.54 2.68 4.57
CA LEU A 278 -3.22 3.28 4.32
C LEU A 278 -3.14 4.73 4.81
N ARG A 279 -4.20 5.53 4.62
CA ARG A 279 -4.29 6.90 5.16
C ARG A 279 -4.20 6.92 6.68
N ARG A 280 -4.93 6.03 7.34
CA ARG A 280 -4.94 5.88 8.80
C ARG A 280 -3.61 5.38 9.34
N ARG A 281 -2.96 4.43 8.65
CA ARG A 281 -1.59 3.98 8.97
C ARG A 281 -0.58 5.13 8.85
N ASN A 282 -0.64 5.90 7.76
CA ASN A 282 0.23 7.05 7.57
C ASN A 282 0.01 8.10 8.68
N TYR A 283 -1.24 8.32 9.09
CA TYR A 283 -1.53 9.20 10.22
C TYR A 283 -0.97 8.66 11.54
N ALA A 284 -1.18 7.38 11.85
CA ALA A 284 -0.67 6.76 13.07
C ALA A 284 0.86 6.82 13.16
N LEU A 285 1.56 6.62 12.05
CA LEU A 285 3.03 6.76 11.99
C LEU A 285 3.51 8.20 12.21
N LYS A 286 2.66 9.22 12.08
CA LYS A 286 3.02 10.61 12.42
C LYS A 286 2.83 10.93 13.91
N LEU A 287 2.12 10.08 14.66
CA LEU A 287 1.94 10.27 16.09
C LEU A 287 3.26 10.00 16.85
N PRO A 288 3.50 10.68 17.98
CA PRO A 288 4.64 10.36 18.84
C PRO A 288 4.55 8.92 19.36
N PHE A 289 5.70 8.29 19.63
CA PHE A 289 5.74 6.95 20.22
C PHE A 289 5.75 7.02 21.75
N GLN A 290 5.13 6.03 22.41
CA GLN A 290 5.00 5.98 23.87
C GLN A 290 6.39 5.98 24.54
N GLY A 291 6.70 7.04 25.30
CA GLY A 291 7.97 7.19 26.02
C GLY A 291 8.65 8.55 25.89
N MET A 292 8.23 9.40 24.94
CA MET A 292 8.58 10.83 24.96
C MET A 292 7.54 11.60 25.78
N THR A 293 7.88 11.88 27.03
CA THR A 293 7.23 12.93 27.84
C THR A 293 7.70 14.29 27.30
N ASP A 294 6.77 15.21 27.04
CA ASP A 294 6.98 16.67 26.81
C ASP A 294 6.91 17.25 25.38
N GLN A 295 6.57 16.49 24.33
CA GLN A 295 6.24 17.12 23.04
C GLN A 295 4.76 17.06 22.73
N ASP A 296 4.13 18.24 22.71
CA ASP A 296 2.78 18.46 22.22
C ASP A 296 2.55 17.71 20.90
N CYS A 297 1.65 16.71 20.93
CA CYS A 297 1.29 15.90 19.77
C CYS A 297 0.96 16.76 18.53
N SER A 298 0.51 18.00 18.74
CA SER A 298 0.11 18.96 17.73
C SER A 298 1.29 19.54 16.92
N VAL A 299 2.49 19.69 17.49
CA VAL A 299 3.66 20.30 16.83
C VAL A 299 4.38 19.29 15.93
N ALA A 300 4.55 18.06 16.41
CA ALA A 300 5.15 16.97 15.65
C ALA A 300 4.29 16.53 14.43
N LEU A 301 2.96 16.69 14.53
CA LEU A 301 2.02 16.43 13.42
C LEU A 301 2.01 17.52 12.33
N GLN A 302 2.50 18.74 12.64
CA GLN A 302 2.35 19.91 11.77
C GLN A 302 3.51 20.13 10.78
N LYS A 303 4.71 19.61 11.08
CA LYS A 303 5.87 19.74 10.19
C LYS A 303 6.16 18.38 9.55
N ASP A 304 5.85 18.24 8.26
CA ASP A 304 6.34 17.10 7.50
C ASP A 304 7.87 17.13 7.55
N LYS A 305 8.51 16.08 8.09
CA LYS A 305 9.98 15.98 8.23
C LYS A 305 10.74 16.06 6.89
N PHE A 306 10.02 16.05 5.77
CA PHE A 306 10.55 16.08 4.41
C PHE A 306 9.52 16.64 3.43
N ALA A 307 9.98 17.29 2.38
CA ALA A 307 9.11 17.82 1.33
C ALA A 307 8.85 16.75 0.26
N LYS A 308 7.67 16.10 0.29
CA LYS A 308 7.33 15.02 -0.68
C LYS A 308 7.45 15.44 -2.16
N LYS A 309 7.22 16.72 -2.47
CA LYS A 309 7.32 17.27 -3.84
C LYS A 309 8.73 17.19 -4.43
N HIS A 310 9.72 17.02 -3.57
CA HIS A 310 11.12 17.01 -3.89
C HIS A 310 11.67 15.59 -4.01
N LEU A 311 11.15 14.65 -3.22
CA LEU A 311 11.58 13.24 -3.30
C LEU A 311 11.02 12.47 -4.51
N VAL A 312 9.96 12.99 -5.15
CA VAL A 312 9.16 12.24 -6.12
C VAL A 312 8.83 13.07 -7.36
N HIS A 313 8.97 12.49 -8.55
CA HIS A 313 8.55 13.11 -9.81
C HIS A 313 7.03 13.32 -9.85
N ARG A 314 6.60 14.50 -10.31
CA ARG A 314 5.17 14.87 -10.30
C ARG A 314 4.29 14.02 -11.21
N ALA A 315 4.82 13.51 -12.33
CA ALA A 315 4.03 12.76 -13.32
C ALA A 315 4.14 11.24 -13.08
N SER A 316 5.34 10.69 -13.13
CA SER A 316 5.56 9.23 -12.96
C SER A 316 5.36 8.75 -11.52
N MET A 317 5.39 9.68 -10.54
CA MET A 317 5.39 9.39 -9.10
C MET A 317 6.62 8.58 -8.63
N GLU A 318 7.64 8.39 -9.46
CA GLU A 318 8.87 7.69 -9.09
C GLU A 318 9.74 8.52 -8.16
N PHE A 319 10.51 7.86 -7.30
CA PHE A 319 11.54 8.54 -6.52
C PHE A 319 12.60 9.10 -7.47
N GLN A 320 13.07 10.33 -7.19
CA GLN A 320 14.12 10.94 -8.00
C GLN A 320 15.45 10.17 -7.85
N ASN A 321 15.72 9.65 -6.65
CA ASN A 321 16.87 8.78 -6.41
C ASN A 321 16.57 7.34 -6.92
N PRO A 322 17.35 6.81 -7.89
CA PRO A 322 17.07 5.53 -8.52
C PRO A 322 17.24 4.34 -7.55
N ALA A 323 18.18 4.39 -6.61
CA ALA A 323 18.37 3.33 -5.63
C ALA A 323 17.17 3.23 -4.66
N VAL A 324 16.58 4.37 -4.29
CA VAL A 324 15.37 4.42 -3.47
C VAL A 324 14.17 3.85 -4.23
N GLU A 325 14.03 4.20 -5.52
CA GLU A 325 12.99 3.63 -6.39
C GLU A 325 13.13 2.11 -6.50
N GLU A 326 14.34 1.60 -6.68
CA GLU A 326 14.60 0.17 -6.76
C GLU A 326 14.21 -0.57 -5.48
N CYS A 327 14.64 -0.04 -4.33
CA CYS A 327 14.27 -0.57 -3.01
C CYS A 327 12.75 -0.54 -2.79
N PHE A 328 12.06 0.51 -3.26
CA PHE A 328 10.62 0.62 -3.16
C PHE A 328 9.90 -0.40 -4.04
N ILE A 329 10.36 -0.59 -5.29
CA ILE A 329 9.78 -1.55 -6.24
C ILE A 329 9.76 -2.95 -5.64
N ARG A 330 10.86 -3.37 -5.00
CA ARG A 330 10.97 -4.66 -4.32
C ARG A 330 9.90 -4.86 -3.24
N HIS A 331 9.49 -3.79 -2.56
CA HIS A 331 8.48 -3.86 -1.49
C HIS A 331 7.03 -3.61 -1.96
N TRP A 332 6.81 -3.04 -3.14
CA TRP A 332 5.55 -2.39 -3.55
C TRP A 332 4.28 -3.22 -3.28
N TYR A 333 4.31 -4.51 -3.65
CA TYR A 333 3.16 -5.42 -3.51
C TYR A 333 3.12 -6.11 -2.14
N LEU A 334 4.18 -6.00 -1.35
CA LEU A 334 4.29 -6.56 0.00
C LEU A 334 3.94 -5.55 1.11
N ILE A 335 3.85 -4.25 0.81
CA ILE A 335 3.47 -3.17 1.76
C ILE A 335 2.17 -3.45 2.53
N ASP A 336 1.25 -4.16 1.89
CA ASP A 336 -0.05 -4.50 2.43
C ASP A 336 -0.01 -5.75 3.35
N PRO A 337 0.47 -6.92 2.89
CA PRO A 337 0.54 -8.12 3.73
C PRO A 337 1.66 -8.07 4.78
N PHE A 338 2.80 -7.45 4.47
CA PHE A 338 4.01 -7.43 5.31
C PHE A 338 4.53 -5.99 5.46
N PRO A 339 3.76 -5.13 6.15
CA PRO A 339 4.00 -3.69 6.15
C PRO A 339 5.32 -3.26 6.78
N PHE A 340 5.83 -4.03 7.74
CA PHE A 340 6.98 -3.65 8.56
C PHE A 340 8.25 -4.44 8.24
N GLU A 341 8.15 -5.46 7.39
CA GLU A 341 9.28 -6.32 7.05
C GLU A 341 10.25 -5.65 6.08
N ASN A 342 11.51 -6.09 6.10
CA ASN A 342 12.53 -5.55 5.20
C ASN A 342 12.27 -5.99 3.74
N PRO A 343 12.38 -5.09 2.75
CA PRO A 343 12.19 -5.42 1.33
C PRO A 343 13.13 -6.49 0.76
N ASN A 344 14.31 -6.66 1.37
CA ASN A 344 15.31 -7.63 0.92
C ASN A 344 15.09 -9.03 1.50
N ALA A 345 14.04 -9.24 2.31
CA ALA A 345 13.72 -10.55 2.87
C ALA A 345 13.07 -11.46 1.79
N ALA A 346 13.89 -12.27 1.12
CA ALA A 346 13.44 -13.11 0.00
C ALA A 346 12.34 -14.12 0.35
N VAL A 347 12.28 -14.58 1.60
CA VAL A 347 11.21 -15.48 2.11
C VAL A 347 9.80 -14.91 1.85
N LEU A 348 9.64 -13.58 1.88
CA LEU A 348 8.35 -12.92 1.65
C LEU A 348 7.82 -13.10 0.23
N HIS A 349 8.73 -13.31 -0.73
CA HIS A 349 8.42 -13.40 -2.16
C HIS A 349 7.96 -14.79 -2.58
N GLN A 350 8.28 -15.83 -1.80
CA GLN A 350 7.84 -17.20 -2.05
C GLN A 350 6.30 -17.31 -2.12
N GLY A 351 5.60 -16.49 -1.33
CA GLY A 351 4.14 -16.41 -1.27
C GLY A 351 3.51 -15.29 -2.09
N ALA A 352 4.25 -14.63 -3.00
CA ALA A 352 3.81 -13.41 -3.68
C ALA A 352 2.45 -13.54 -4.39
N PHE A 353 2.15 -14.70 -5.00
CA PHE A 353 0.86 -14.95 -5.66
C PHE A 353 -0.35 -14.78 -4.72
N ARG A 354 -0.18 -15.01 -3.41
CA ARG A 354 -1.25 -14.86 -2.41
C ARG A 354 -1.74 -13.43 -2.29
N VAL A 355 -0.94 -12.45 -2.73
CA VAL A 355 -1.29 -11.02 -2.71
C VAL A 355 -2.41 -10.70 -3.71
N ILE A 356 -2.43 -11.38 -4.87
CA ILE A 356 -3.40 -11.12 -5.95
C ILE A 356 -4.56 -12.12 -5.98
N ARG A 357 -4.50 -13.21 -5.18
CA ARG A 357 -5.49 -14.30 -5.22
C ARG A 357 -6.94 -13.83 -5.15
N PHE A 358 -7.26 -12.90 -4.24
CA PHE A 358 -8.63 -12.43 -4.07
C PHE A 358 -9.08 -11.58 -5.25
N SER A 359 -8.17 -10.85 -5.89
CA SER A 359 -8.49 -10.07 -7.07
C SER A 359 -8.67 -10.95 -8.31
N VAL A 360 -7.89 -12.03 -8.43
CA VAL A 360 -8.15 -13.07 -9.45
C VAL A 360 -9.52 -13.70 -9.22
N MET A 361 -9.83 -14.15 -8.00
CA MET A 361 -11.14 -14.74 -7.68
C MET A 361 -12.31 -13.79 -7.96
N THR A 362 -12.18 -12.51 -7.60
CA THR A 362 -13.18 -11.48 -7.92
C THR A 362 -13.40 -11.36 -9.43
N VAL A 363 -12.34 -11.35 -10.24
CA VAL A 363 -12.50 -11.29 -11.69
C VAL A 363 -13.20 -12.53 -12.22
N LEU A 364 -12.81 -13.73 -11.79
CA LEU A 364 -13.45 -14.99 -12.22
C LEU A 364 -14.95 -14.99 -11.88
N LEU A 365 -15.33 -14.57 -10.67
CA LEU A 365 -16.73 -14.44 -10.28
C LEU A 365 -17.48 -13.40 -11.12
N ASN A 366 -16.83 -12.28 -11.42
CA ASN A 366 -17.41 -11.25 -12.28
C ASN A 366 -17.59 -11.75 -13.72
N GLN A 367 -16.62 -12.50 -14.27
CA GLN A 367 -16.78 -13.10 -15.61
C GLN A 367 -17.87 -14.16 -15.63
N LEU A 368 -18.01 -14.96 -14.58
CA LEU A 368 -19.13 -15.90 -14.44
C LEU A 368 -20.48 -15.18 -14.43
N PHE A 369 -20.61 -14.11 -13.64
CA PHE A 369 -21.82 -13.28 -13.64
C PHE A 369 -22.12 -12.73 -15.05
N LEU A 370 -21.13 -12.10 -15.69
CA LEU A 370 -21.32 -11.50 -17.00
C LEU A 370 -21.59 -12.55 -18.09
N ALA A 371 -21.10 -13.78 -17.93
CA ALA A 371 -21.43 -14.89 -18.82
C ALA A 371 -22.89 -15.31 -18.69
N VAL A 372 -23.46 -15.31 -17.48
CA VAL A 372 -24.90 -15.55 -17.29
C VAL A 372 -25.73 -14.38 -17.85
N GLN A 373 -25.24 -13.15 -17.70
CA GLN A 373 -25.86 -11.99 -18.34
C GLN A 373 -25.86 -12.14 -19.88
N ASP A 374 -24.73 -12.53 -20.47
CA ASP A 374 -24.63 -12.78 -21.91
C ASP A 374 -25.58 -13.90 -22.36
N TYR A 375 -25.71 -14.98 -21.58
CA TYR A 375 -26.72 -16.02 -21.83
C TYR A 375 -28.12 -15.40 -21.93
N ARG A 376 -28.53 -14.63 -20.94
CA ARG A 376 -29.90 -14.12 -20.86
C ARG A 376 -30.19 -13.05 -21.91
N LEU A 377 -29.23 -12.18 -22.20
CA LEU A 377 -29.40 -11.06 -23.12
C LEU A 377 -29.16 -11.43 -24.58
N LEU A 378 -28.18 -12.31 -24.87
CA LEU A 378 -27.75 -12.64 -26.24
C LEU A 378 -28.27 -13.98 -26.75
N HIS A 379 -28.77 -14.90 -25.92
CA HIS A 379 -29.23 -16.21 -26.42
C HIS A 379 -30.47 -16.14 -27.33
N LYS A 380 -31.24 -15.05 -27.25
CA LYS A 380 -32.37 -14.77 -28.17
C LYS A 380 -31.92 -14.15 -29.49
N LEU A 381 -30.66 -13.74 -29.57
CA LEU A 381 -30.01 -13.14 -30.73
C LEU A 381 -29.17 -14.21 -31.43
N PRO A 382 -28.60 -13.95 -32.62
CA PRO A 382 -27.85 -14.96 -33.36
C PRO A 382 -26.84 -15.73 -32.49
N ASN A 383 -26.94 -17.07 -32.49
CA ASN A 383 -26.23 -17.97 -31.56
C ASN A 383 -24.71 -17.76 -31.48
N HIS A 384 -24.09 -17.17 -32.51
CA HIS A 384 -22.66 -16.88 -32.55
C HIS A 384 -22.25 -15.77 -31.56
N LEU A 385 -23.13 -14.82 -31.21
CA LEU A 385 -22.82 -13.69 -30.32
C LEU A 385 -22.53 -14.16 -28.89
N ALA A 386 -23.36 -15.05 -28.36
CA ALA A 386 -23.16 -15.63 -27.03
C ALA A 386 -21.89 -16.50 -26.99
N ALA A 387 -21.60 -17.26 -28.06
CA ALA A 387 -20.40 -18.08 -28.15
C ALA A 387 -19.11 -17.24 -28.13
N ILE A 388 -19.08 -16.11 -28.84
CA ILE A 388 -17.97 -15.15 -28.79
C ILE A 388 -17.79 -14.62 -27.36
N GLY A 389 -18.89 -14.27 -26.67
CA GLY A 389 -18.87 -13.83 -25.28
C GLY A 389 -18.20 -14.86 -24.35
N TYR A 390 -18.62 -16.12 -24.41
CA TYR A 390 -18.02 -17.18 -23.61
C TYR A 390 -16.55 -17.42 -23.94
N GLY A 391 -16.21 -17.42 -25.24
CA GLY A 391 -14.83 -17.58 -25.70
C GLY A 391 -13.91 -16.48 -25.16
N LEU A 392 -14.34 -15.22 -25.23
CA LEU A 392 -13.57 -14.09 -24.72
C LEU A 392 -13.47 -14.11 -23.18
N ARG A 393 -14.55 -14.46 -22.46
CA ARG A 393 -14.54 -14.48 -20.99
C ARG A 393 -13.71 -15.63 -20.43
N PHE A 394 -14.11 -16.86 -20.70
CA PHE A 394 -13.51 -18.05 -20.10
C PHE A 394 -12.24 -18.49 -20.84
N GLY A 395 -12.21 -18.35 -22.16
CA GLY A 395 -11.07 -18.77 -22.98
C GLY A 395 -9.89 -17.78 -22.94
N VAL A 396 -10.16 -16.49 -22.78
CA VAL A 396 -9.12 -15.45 -22.81
C VAL A 396 -8.94 -14.77 -21.46
N VAL A 397 -9.99 -14.12 -20.92
CA VAL A 397 -9.84 -13.31 -19.69
C VAL A 397 -9.46 -14.16 -18.48
N ASP A 398 -10.23 -15.21 -18.20
CA ASP A 398 -9.98 -16.05 -17.02
C ASP A 398 -8.63 -16.77 -17.09
N VAL A 399 -8.28 -17.30 -18.26
CA VAL A 399 -6.97 -17.92 -18.51
C VAL A 399 -5.84 -16.90 -18.30
N ALA A 400 -5.98 -15.66 -18.79
CA ALA A 400 -4.98 -14.62 -18.60
C ALA A 400 -4.79 -14.27 -17.11
N TYR A 401 -5.86 -14.14 -16.33
CA TYR A 401 -5.75 -13.86 -14.89
C TYR A 401 -5.17 -15.04 -14.09
N LEU A 402 -5.55 -16.28 -14.41
CA LEU A 402 -4.97 -17.49 -13.81
C LEU A 402 -3.48 -17.62 -14.14
N SER A 403 -3.10 -17.36 -15.39
CA SER A 403 -1.70 -17.39 -15.82
C SER A 403 -0.85 -16.34 -15.08
N THR A 404 -1.42 -15.20 -14.70
CA THR A 404 -0.71 -14.18 -13.90
C THR A 404 -0.41 -14.69 -12.49
N ALA A 405 -1.36 -15.40 -11.86
CA ALA A 405 -1.13 -16.01 -10.56
C ALA A 405 -0.04 -17.08 -10.62
N ALA A 406 -0.04 -17.90 -11.67
CA ALA A 406 1.01 -18.89 -11.92
C ALA A 406 2.38 -18.23 -12.16
N PHE A 407 2.42 -17.18 -12.99
CA PHE A 407 3.65 -16.43 -13.27
C PHE A 407 4.27 -15.82 -12.01
N MET A 408 3.47 -15.14 -11.17
CA MET A 408 3.95 -14.59 -9.90
C MET A 408 4.44 -15.68 -8.93
N TYR A 409 3.85 -16.88 -8.96
CA TYR A 409 4.33 -18.01 -8.17
C TYR A 409 5.70 -18.50 -8.66
N ILE A 410 5.86 -18.72 -9.97
CA ILE A 410 7.12 -19.19 -10.57
C ILE A 410 8.26 -18.21 -10.29
N VAL A 411 8.02 -16.92 -10.56
CA VAL A 411 9.02 -15.86 -10.36
C VAL A 411 9.37 -15.73 -8.88
N GLY A 412 8.39 -15.78 -7.97
CA GLY A 412 8.65 -15.74 -6.52
C GLY A 412 9.47 -16.93 -6.01
N GLN A 413 9.25 -18.13 -6.54
CA GLN A 413 10.04 -19.32 -6.21
C GLN A 413 11.46 -19.24 -6.78
N ARG A 414 11.61 -18.75 -8.01
CA ARG A 414 12.93 -18.55 -8.64
C ARG A 414 13.79 -17.60 -7.81
N TYR A 415 13.24 -16.45 -7.43
CA TYR A 415 13.94 -15.49 -6.61
C TYR A 415 14.38 -16.08 -5.26
N TYR A 416 13.48 -16.82 -4.59
CA TYR A 416 13.79 -17.48 -3.34
C TYR A 416 14.95 -18.49 -3.46
N LYS A 417 14.98 -19.28 -4.54
CA LYS A 417 16.07 -20.24 -4.81
C LYS A 417 17.41 -19.53 -5.06
N LEU A 418 17.41 -18.45 -5.83
CA LEU A 418 18.62 -17.65 -6.08
C LEU A 418 19.19 -17.06 -4.79
N TRP A 419 18.32 -16.56 -3.92
CA TRP A 419 18.71 -16.03 -2.62
C TRP A 419 19.31 -17.10 -1.69
N LEU A 420 18.75 -18.32 -1.68
CA LEU A 420 19.33 -19.44 -0.92
C LEU A 420 20.70 -19.85 -1.47
N ALA A 421 20.84 -19.97 -2.80
CA ALA A 421 22.10 -20.33 -3.43
C ALA A 421 23.23 -19.32 -3.10
N THR A 422 22.90 -18.03 -3.09
CA THR A 422 23.85 -16.97 -2.72
C THR A 422 24.32 -17.12 -1.26
N ARG A 423 23.42 -17.46 -0.33
CA ARG A 423 23.78 -17.70 1.07
C ARG A 423 24.62 -18.95 1.27
N GLU A 424 24.34 -20.02 0.53
CA GLU A 424 25.15 -21.23 0.58
C GLU A 424 26.57 -21.00 0.05
N GLU A 425 26.74 -20.13 -0.95
CA GLU A 425 28.06 -19.69 -1.42
C GLU A 425 28.79 -18.86 -0.34
N ASP A 426 28.11 -17.90 0.29
CA ASP A 426 28.65 -17.11 1.40
C ASP A 426 29.12 -18.01 2.58
N ASP A 427 28.31 -19.00 2.96
CA ASP A 427 28.63 -19.92 4.06
C ASP A 427 29.82 -20.86 3.72
N LYS A 428 29.97 -21.25 2.45
CA LYS A 428 31.11 -22.06 1.96
C LYS A 428 32.41 -21.27 1.89
N GLU A 429 32.35 -20.00 1.49
CA GLU A 429 33.52 -19.11 1.51
C GLU A 429 33.95 -18.77 2.95
N ALA A 430 32.99 -18.53 3.85
CA ALA A 430 33.28 -18.26 5.25
C ALA A 430 33.95 -19.47 5.95
N SER A 431 33.50 -20.69 5.65
CA SER A 431 34.08 -21.92 6.22
C SER A 431 35.47 -22.25 5.65
N SER A 432 35.68 -22.08 4.35
CA SER A 432 37.01 -22.28 3.73
C SER A 432 38.04 -21.21 4.13
N GLY A 433 37.61 -19.97 4.37
CA GLY A 433 38.46 -18.91 4.94
C GLY A 433 38.89 -19.17 6.39
N ALA A 434 38.06 -19.83 7.19
CA ALA A 434 38.37 -20.23 8.56
C ALA A 434 39.40 -21.38 8.60
N GLU A 435 39.29 -22.38 7.72
CA GLU A 435 40.27 -23.48 7.61
C GLU A 435 41.66 -22.99 7.21
N TYR A 436 41.77 -22.03 6.29
CA TYR A 436 43.06 -21.44 5.87
C TYR A 436 43.75 -20.64 6.99
N SER A 437 42.98 -20.11 7.94
CA SER A 437 43.52 -19.40 9.11
C SER A 437 43.99 -20.33 10.24
N THR A 438 43.53 -21.59 10.22
CA THR A 438 43.90 -22.60 11.22
C THR A 438 45.09 -23.46 10.76
N CYS A 439 45.41 -23.46 9.46
CA CYS A 439 46.51 -24.27 8.90
C CYS A 439 47.87 -23.55 8.77
N ARG A 440 48.04 -22.34 9.33
CA ARG A 440 49.30 -21.56 9.22
C ARG A 440 50.07 -21.41 10.53
N GLY A 441 50.09 -22.49 11.30
CA GLY A 441 50.94 -22.60 12.47
C GLY A 441 50.95 -24.03 12.97
N ILE A 442 51.74 -24.89 12.32
CA ILE A 442 52.45 -26.06 12.86
C ILE A 442 53.44 -26.45 11.75
N GLU A 443 54.68 -26.00 11.87
CA GLU A 443 55.83 -26.80 11.43
C GLU A 443 56.29 -27.55 12.68
N GLU A 444 56.11 -28.87 12.68
CA GLU A 444 56.70 -29.76 13.69
C GLU A 444 58.23 -29.83 13.52
N PRO A 445 58.94 -30.12 14.60
CA PRO A 445 59.63 -31.41 14.56
C PRO A 445 59.41 -32.25 15.83
N SER A 446 58.94 -33.48 15.58
CA SER A 446 59.36 -34.76 16.18
C SER A 446 59.90 -34.78 17.62
N THR A 447 59.15 -35.39 18.55
CA THR A 447 59.39 -36.73 19.14
C THR A 447 58.77 -36.91 20.54
N CYS A 448 58.20 -38.11 20.74
CA CYS A 448 58.04 -38.90 21.96
C CYS A 448 57.08 -38.47 23.12
N TRP A 449 55.89 -39.10 23.10
CA TRP A 449 55.21 -39.86 24.18
C TRP A 449 55.07 -39.24 25.58
N SER A 450 53.82 -38.95 25.99
CA SER A 450 53.15 -39.69 27.10
C SER A 450 51.79 -39.08 27.47
N TRP A 451 50.93 -39.96 27.97
CA TRP A 451 49.56 -39.75 28.40
C TRP A 451 49.41 -38.92 29.68
N CYS A 452 48.46 -37.97 29.72
CA CYS A 452 47.27 -38.00 30.59
C CYS A 452 46.53 -36.64 30.63
N PRO A 453 45.19 -36.63 30.87
CA PRO A 453 44.38 -35.43 30.84
C PRO A 453 44.09 -34.84 32.23
N ARG A 454 43.68 -33.56 32.21
CA ARG A 454 42.75 -32.89 33.12
C ARG A 454 43.40 -32.08 34.27
N TRP A 455 42.95 -30.82 34.33
CA TRP A 455 42.93 -29.83 35.42
C TRP A 455 44.26 -29.45 36.10
N ALA A 456 44.75 -28.23 35.83
CA ALA A 456 45.15 -27.24 36.84
C ALA A 456 45.87 -26.03 36.20
N THR A 457 45.33 -24.85 36.49
CA THR A 457 46.04 -23.58 36.72
C THR A 457 47.11 -23.13 35.72
N ARG A 458 46.82 -22.06 34.95
CA ARG A 458 47.81 -21.00 34.80
C ARG A 458 47.23 -19.61 34.58
N ASN A 459 47.68 -18.75 35.48
CA ASN A 459 47.46 -17.32 35.65
C ASN A 459 47.96 -16.54 34.40
N PRO A 460 47.16 -15.66 33.78
CA PRO A 460 47.53 -14.98 32.54
C PRO A 460 48.21 -13.62 32.81
N TYR A 461 49.21 -13.58 33.69
CA TYR A 461 50.10 -12.42 33.84
C TYR A 461 51.49 -12.88 34.29
N SER A 462 52.42 -12.93 33.34
CA SER A 462 53.85 -12.88 33.61
C SER A 462 54.50 -11.95 32.59
N ILE A 463 54.90 -10.78 33.09
CA ILE A 463 55.79 -9.81 32.46
C ILE A 463 57.22 -10.31 32.67
N VAL A 464 57.98 -10.43 31.58
CA VAL A 464 59.45 -10.42 31.48
C VAL A 464 59.72 -10.00 30.03
N GLY A 465 60.58 -9.07 29.65
CA GLY A 465 61.65 -8.36 30.35
C GLY A 465 62.63 -7.94 29.26
N GLU A 466 62.85 -6.63 29.17
CA GLU A 466 64.06 -5.91 28.77
C GLU A 466 65.26 -6.73 28.26
N GLY A 467 65.77 -6.31 27.10
CA GLY A 467 67.08 -6.68 26.57
C GLY A 467 67.54 -5.62 25.57
N ASP A 468 68.35 -4.68 26.06
CA ASP A 468 69.09 -3.70 25.26
C ASP A 468 70.09 -4.39 24.32
N THR A 469 70.26 -3.84 23.11
CA THR A 469 71.56 -3.55 22.50
C THR A 469 71.37 -2.67 21.27
N SER A 470 72.30 -1.72 21.14
CA SER A 470 72.41 -0.65 20.15
C SER A 470 72.61 -1.15 18.72
N ASP A 471 72.23 -0.34 17.73
CA ASP A 471 73.14 0.24 16.72
C ASP A 471 72.36 0.97 15.60
N GLU A 472 73.10 1.79 14.88
CA GLU A 472 72.74 3.02 14.17
C GLU A 472 72.03 2.87 12.80
N GLU A 473 71.63 4.03 12.28
CA GLU A 473 71.15 4.42 10.94
C GLU A 473 71.37 3.46 9.74
N GLU A 474 70.34 3.30 8.89
CA GLU A 474 70.36 3.76 7.48
C GLU A 474 69.03 3.46 6.72
N ASP A 475 68.71 4.35 5.79
CA ASP A 475 67.55 4.36 4.89
C ASP A 475 67.43 3.13 3.97
N GLY A 476 66.19 2.68 3.69
CA GLY A 476 65.95 1.72 2.61
C GLY A 476 64.52 1.19 2.52
N ALA A 477 63.78 1.65 1.52
CA ALA A 477 62.38 1.32 1.27
C ALA A 477 62.06 -0.19 1.19
N CYS A 478 61.07 -0.65 1.96
CA CYS A 478 60.24 -1.79 1.56
C CYS A 478 58.84 -1.69 2.17
N LEU A 479 57.88 -1.25 1.34
CA LEU A 479 56.47 -1.10 1.68
C LEU A 479 55.85 -2.49 1.91
N ARG A 480 55.87 -2.97 3.16
CA ARG A 480 55.18 -4.20 3.58
C ARG A 480 53.66 -3.97 3.55
N LYS A 481 53.04 -4.11 2.38
CA LYS A 481 51.58 -4.10 2.20
C LYS A 481 50.97 -5.24 3.02
N SER A 482 50.32 -4.90 4.13
CA SER A 482 49.51 -5.82 4.94
C SER A 482 48.50 -6.59 4.06
N PRO A 483 48.66 -7.92 3.86
CA PRO A 483 47.76 -8.71 3.00
C PRO A 483 46.36 -8.89 3.62
N ARG A 484 46.21 -8.68 4.94
CA ARG A 484 44.91 -8.76 5.64
C ARG A 484 43.93 -7.68 5.21
N ARG A 485 44.41 -6.45 4.93
CA ARG A 485 43.52 -5.34 4.56
C ARG A 485 42.95 -5.50 3.14
N TRP A 486 43.72 -6.11 2.24
CA TRP A 486 43.28 -6.41 0.87
C TRP A 486 42.32 -7.60 0.81
N HIS A 487 42.52 -8.63 1.63
CA HIS A 487 41.59 -9.76 1.71
C HIS A 487 40.24 -9.35 2.29
N VAL A 488 40.23 -8.56 3.37
CA VAL A 488 38.98 -8.04 3.97
C VAL A 488 38.27 -7.07 3.01
N MET A 489 39.01 -6.25 2.26
CA MET A 489 38.41 -5.41 1.21
C MET A 489 37.83 -6.26 0.08
N ALA A 490 38.57 -7.27 -0.40
CA ALA A 490 38.11 -8.15 -1.48
C ALA A 490 36.86 -8.94 -1.09
N THR A 491 36.79 -9.48 0.13
CA THR A 491 35.60 -10.19 0.62
C THR A 491 34.41 -9.24 0.79
N LEU A 492 34.61 -8.03 1.30
CA LEU A 492 33.55 -7.01 1.38
C LEU A 492 33.05 -6.57 -0.01
N PHE A 493 33.95 -6.39 -0.98
CA PHE A 493 33.58 -6.07 -2.36
C PHE A 493 32.83 -7.24 -3.02
N HIS A 494 33.23 -8.49 -2.74
CA HIS A 494 32.59 -9.68 -3.30
C HIS A 494 31.19 -9.92 -2.71
N ALA A 495 31.03 -9.84 -1.39
CA ALA A 495 29.73 -9.95 -0.70
C ALA A 495 28.75 -8.84 -1.12
N ASN A 496 29.25 -7.61 -1.31
CA ASN A 496 28.46 -6.51 -1.84
C ASN A 496 28.08 -6.75 -3.32
N SER A 497 28.95 -7.39 -4.12
CA SER A 497 28.65 -7.76 -5.52
C SER A 497 27.59 -8.86 -5.66
N GLN A 498 27.55 -9.84 -4.76
CA GLN A 498 26.53 -10.90 -4.77
C GLN A 498 25.18 -10.40 -4.24
N THR A 499 25.20 -9.55 -3.21
CA THR A 499 24.00 -8.87 -2.69
C THR A 499 23.38 -7.94 -3.74
N THR A 500 24.19 -7.27 -4.56
CA THR A 500 23.69 -6.43 -5.67
C THR A 500 23.10 -7.28 -6.79
N LYS A 501 23.69 -8.42 -7.15
CA LYS A 501 23.12 -9.37 -8.14
C LYS A 501 21.75 -9.92 -7.74
N THR A 502 21.59 -10.35 -6.48
CA THR A 502 20.30 -10.87 -5.98
C THR A 502 19.22 -9.80 -5.95
N ASN A 503 19.56 -8.59 -5.49
CA ASN A 503 18.67 -7.44 -5.49
C ASN A 503 18.26 -7.03 -6.92
N GLN A 504 19.20 -7.06 -7.87
CA GLN A 504 18.92 -6.76 -9.27
C GLN A 504 17.96 -7.80 -9.87
N ALA A 505 18.20 -9.10 -9.62
CA ALA A 505 17.32 -10.18 -10.06
C ALA A 505 15.89 -10.01 -9.50
N GLN A 506 15.76 -9.64 -8.23
CA GLN A 506 14.47 -9.33 -7.60
C GLN A 506 13.75 -8.18 -8.31
N THR A 507 14.46 -7.08 -8.57
CA THR A 507 13.88 -5.91 -9.25
C THR A 507 13.40 -6.27 -10.65
N THR A 508 14.18 -7.04 -11.40
CA THR A 508 13.78 -7.52 -12.74
C THR A 508 12.58 -8.44 -12.69
N ASP A 509 12.50 -9.30 -11.68
CA ASP A 509 11.40 -10.22 -11.45
C ASP A 509 10.09 -9.46 -11.14
N VAL A 510 10.14 -8.45 -10.27
CA VAL A 510 8.99 -7.59 -9.97
C VAL A 510 8.56 -6.78 -11.18
N LEU A 511 9.52 -6.25 -11.96
CA LEU A 511 9.23 -5.52 -13.19
C LEU A 511 8.55 -6.43 -14.22
N SER A 512 9.04 -7.66 -14.40
CA SER A 512 8.44 -8.64 -15.30
C SER A 512 7.00 -8.97 -14.89
N ALA A 513 6.73 -9.12 -13.58
CA ALA A 513 5.38 -9.34 -13.07
C ALA A 513 4.45 -8.14 -13.31
N GLN A 514 4.97 -6.90 -13.21
CA GLN A 514 4.21 -5.70 -13.56
C GLN A 514 3.87 -5.66 -15.05
N ILE A 515 4.82 -5.93 -15.94
CA ILE A 515 4.59 -5.94 -17.40
C ILE A 515 3.57 -7.02 -17.75
N TYR A 516 3.69 -8.23 -17.20
CA TYR A 516 2.73 -9.30 -17.43
C TYR A 516 1.33 -8.92 -16.95
N ALA A 517 1.20 -8.34 -15.75
CA ALA A 517 -0.08 -7.85 -15.24
C ALA A 517 -0.70 -6.77 -16.14
N VAL A 518 0.11 -5.90 -16.73
CA VAL A 518 -0.32 -4.87 -17.68
C VAL A 518 -0.86 -5.50 -18.97
N MET A 519 -0.17 -6.51 -19.51
CA MET A 519 -0.64 -7.25 -20.68
C MET A 519 -1.99 -7.92 -20.41
N VAL A 520 -2.16 -8.56 -19.24
CA VAL A 520 -3.42 -9.19 -18.85
C VAL A 520 -4.56 -8.18 -18.72
N VAL A 521 -4.30 -7.01 -18.14
CA VAL A 521 -5.27 -5.91 -18.08
C VAL A 521 -5.62 -5.42 -19.48
N ALA A 522 -4.64 -5.26 -20.37
CA ALA A 522 -4.85 -4.84 -21.74
C ALA A 522 -5.77 -5.82 -22.50
N VAL A 523 -5.47 -7.12 -22.37
CA VAL A 523 -6.26 -8.20 -22.97
C VAL A 523 -7.69 -8.18 -22.41
N HIS A 524 -7.87 -8.04 -21.10
CA HIS A 524 -9.20 -7.96 -20.50
C HIS A 524 -10.01 -6.77 -21.03
N MET A 525 -9.41 -5.58 -21.07
CA MET A 525 -10.09 -4.39 -21.62
C MET A 525 -10.39 -4.53 -23.11
N ALA A 526 -9.47 -5.11 -23.89
CA ALA A 526 -9.66 -5.36 -25.31
C ALA A 526 -10.81 -6.36 -25.56
N CYS A 527 -10.92 -7.42 -24.76
CA CYS A 527 -12.06 -8.35 -24.81
C CYS A 527 -13.38 -7.64 -24.53
N MET A 528 -13.45 -6.79 -23.50
CA MET A 528 -14.67 -6.04 -23.18
C MET A 528 -15.00 -5.00 -24.27
N ALA A 529 -14.00 -4.34 -24.85
CA ALA A 529 -14.18 -3.43 -25.99
C ALA A 529 -14.68 -4.18 -27.23
N THR A 530 -14.14 -5.38 -27.50
CA THR A 530 -14.58 -6.24 -28.60
C THR A 530 -16.04 -6.63 -28.42
N MET A 531 -16.44 -7.05 -27.20
CA MET A 531 -17.85 -7.34 -26.89
C MET A 531 -18.75 -6.12 -27.09
N LEU A 532 -18.31 -4.93 -26.66
CA LEU A 532 -19.03 -3.69 -26.91
C LEU A 532 -19.26 -3.46 -28.41
N PHE A 533 -18.22 -3.59 -29.24
CA PHE A 533 -18.36 -3.38 -30.68
C PHE A 533 -19.25 -4.43 -31.34
N VAL A 534 -19.03 -5.71 -31.05
CA VAL A 534 -19.84 -6.82 -31.58
C VAL A 534 -21.33 -6.61 -31.30
N VAL A 535 -21.68 -6.18 -30.09
CA VAL A 535 -23.07 -5.92 -29.71
C VAL A 535 -23.61 -4.62 -30.31
N ALA A 536 -22.79 -3.58 -30.39
CA ALA A 536 -23.21 -2.25 -30.81
C ALA A 536 -23.28 -2.08 -32.34
N THR A 537 -22.56 -2.88 -33.13
CA THR A 537 -22.64 -2.88 -34.60
C THR A 537 -23.78 -3.73 -35.14
N SER A 538 -24.30 -4.68 -34.34
CA SER A 538 -25.42 -5.53 -34.75
C SER A 538 -26.76 -4.81 -34.50
N PRO A 539 -27.59 -4.59 -35.54
CA PRO A 539 -28.87 -3.89 -35.40
C PRO A 539 -29.81 -4.55 -34.38
N ALA A 540 -29.76 -5.89 -34.26
CA ALA A 540 -30.63 -6.66 -33.38
C ALA A 540 -30.27 -6.50 -31.90
N SER A 541 -29.01 -6.18 -31.59
CA SER A 541 -28.50 -6.09 -30.21
C SER A 541 -28.07 -4.67 -29.80
N GLN A 542 -28.17 -3.69 -30.70
CA GLN A 542 -27.71 -2.32 -30.48
C GLN A 542 -28.31 -1.67 -29.23
N ALA A 543 -29.56 -1.99 -28.87
CA ALA A 543 -30.21 -1.48 -27.67
C ALA A 543 -29.52 -1.90 -26.36
N LEU A 544 -28.69 -2.95 -26.39
CA LEU A 544 -27.94 -3.46 -25.23
C LEU A 544 -26.54 -2.84 -25.10
N SER A 545 -26.10 -2.05 -26.08
CA SER A 545 -24.74 -1.48 -26.14
C SER A 545 -24.34 -0.71 -24.87
N ASP A 546 -25.26 0.00 -24.24
CA ASP A 546 -25.01 0.75 -23.00
C ASP A 546 -24.66 -0.16 -21.80
N ILE A 547 -25.19 -1.39 -21.76
CA ILE A 547 -24.84 -2.40 -20.74
C ILE A 547 -23.41 -2.92 -20.96
N TYR A 548 -23.02 -3.14 -22.22
CA TYR A 548 -21.66 -3.59 -22.54
C TYR A 548 -20.63 -2.48 -22.36
N LEU A 549 -21.00 -1.21 -22.60
CA LEU A 549 -20.16 -0.06 -22.25
C LEU A 549 -19.94 -0.01 -20.73
N MET A 550 -20.97 -0.27 -19.93
CA MET A 550 -20.86 -0.37 -18.47
C MET A 550 -19.83 -1.44 -18.06
N GLY A 551 -19.86 -2.60 -18.72
CA GLY A 551 -18.86 -3.66 -18.54
C GLY A 551 -17.44 -3.21 -18.89
N PHE A 552 -17.26 -2.51 -20.01
CA PHE A 552 -15.97 -1.94 -20.41
C PHE A 552 -15.45 -0.90 -19.40
N LEU A 553 -16.31 0.00 -18.92
CA LEU A 553 -15.94 0.99 -17.91
C LEU A 553 -15.55 0.32 -16.58
N ASN A 554 -16.28 -0.70 -16.14
CA ASN A 554 -15.95 -1.48 -14.95
C ASN A 554 -14.59 -2.18 -15.09
N ALA A 555 -14.29 -2.78 -16.25
CA ALA A 555 -12.99 -3.39 -16.53
C ALA A 555 -11.85 -2.35 -16.55
N THR A 556 -12.10 -1.18 -17.12
CA THR A 556 -11.14 -0.06 -17.14
C THR A 556 -10.80 0.39 -15.72
N ILE A 557 -11.82 0.58 -14.87
CA ILE A 557 -11.64 1.04 -13.50
C ILE A 557 -11.03 -0.05 -12.60
N PHE A 558 -11.26 -1.33 -12.91
CA PHE A 558 -10.61 -2.44 -12.19
C PHE A 558 -9.09 -2.34 -12.21
N ALA A 559 -8.49 -1.90 -13.32
CA ALA A 559 -7.04 -1.69 -13.40
C ALA A 559 -6.51 -0.60 -12.44
N HIS A 560 -7.34 0.41 -12.18
CA HIS A 560 -7.00 1.55 -11.30
C HIS A 560 -7.30 1.28 -9.83
N ARG A 561 -8.29 0.41 -9.55
CA ARG A 561 -8.56 -0.11 -8.21
C ARG A 561 -7.56 -1.24 -7.96
N SER A 562 -6.45 -0.92 -7.30
CA SER A 562 -5.23 -1.74 -7.08
C SER A 562 -5.33 -3.19 -6.55
N GLY A 563 -6.51 -3.81 -6.54
CA GLY A 563 -6.72 -5.24 -6.44
C GLY A 563 -5.57 -6.04 -7.04
N PHE A 564 -5.27 -5.75 -8.31
CA PHE A 564 -4.27 -6.45 -9.11
C PHE A 564 -2.83 -5.89 -9.00
N ARG A 565 -2.59 -4.95 -8.08
CA ARG A 565 -1.27 -4.39 -7.73
C ARG A 565 -0.46 -3.76 -8.87
N VAL A 566 -1.12 -3.34 -9.95
CA VAL A 566 -0.48 -2.60 -11.06
C VAL A 566 -0.11 -1.19 -10.60
N ARG A 567 1.10 -0.73 -10.95
CA ARG A 567 1.56 0.63 -10.64
C ARG A 567 0.80 1.69 -11.42
N HIS A 568 0.68 2.88 -10.84
CA HIS A 568 -0.06 4.00 -11.44
C HIS A 568 0.38 4.30 -12.88
N LYS A 569 1.69 4.44 -13.14
CA LYS A 569 2.22 4.79 -14.47
C LYS A 569 1.78 3.78 -15.54
N TYR A 570 1.81 2.50 -15.22
CA TYR A 570 1.45 1.44 -16.15
C TYR A 570 -0.07 1.33 -16.32
N ALA A 571 -0.83 1.42 -15.22
CA ALA A 571 -2.29 1.41 -15.26
C ALA A 571 -2.83 2.57 -16.11
N VAL A 572 -2.33 3.80 -15.92
CA VAL A 572 -2.72 4.96 -16.73
C VAL A 572 -2.29 4.79 -18.18
N GLY A 573 -1.03 4.40 -18.43
CA GLY A 573 -0.54 4.21 -19.79
C GLY A 573 -1.38 3.22 -20.59
N ILE A 574 -1.61 2.02 -20.05
CA ILE A 574 -2.32 0.97 -20.78
C ILE A 574 -3.82 1.26 -20.93
N THR A 575 -4.47 1.77 -19.89
CA THR A 575 -5.91 2.09 -19.95
C THR A 575 -6.17 3.26 -20.89
N SER A 576 -5.27 4.25 -20.94
CA SER A 576 -5.35 5.35 -21.90
C SER A 576 -5.11 4.89 -23.32
N LEU A 577 -4.14 3.99 -23.55
CA LEU A 577 -3.88 3.41 -24.86
C LEU A 577 -5.09 2.61 -25.38
N VAL A 578 -5.57 1.65 -24.60
CA VAL A 578 -6.75 0.85 -24.98
C VAL A 578 -7.98 1.74 -25.11
N GLY A 579 -8.19 2.70 -24.21
CA GLY A 579 -9.28 3.66 -24.28
C GLY A 579 -9.24 4.52 -25.55
N PHE A 580 -8.06 5.01 -25.94
CA PHE A 580 -7.87 5.77 -27.18
C PHE A 580 -8.18 4.92 -28.41
N VAL A 581 -7.64 3.70 -28.48
CA VAL A 581 -7.94 2.76 -29.56
C VAL A 581 -9.44 2.48 -29.63
N THR A 582 -10.10 2.21 -28.50
CA THR A 582 -11.56 2.04 -28.45
C THR A 582 -12.31 3.27 -28.96
N ILE A 583 -11.87 4.49 -28.62
CA ILE A 583 -12.50 5.72 -29.11
C ILE A 583 -12.34 5.86 -30.64
N CYS A 584 -11.15 5.60 -31.17
CA CYS A 584 -10.90 5.64 -32.62
C CYS A 584 -11.76 4.61 -33.36
N THR A 585 -11.80 3.37 -32.86
CA THR A 585 -12.62 2.29 -33.44
C THR A 585 -14.12 2.59 -33.31
N ALA A 586 -14.56 3.19 -32.21
CA ALA A 586 -15.94 3.67 -32.05
C ALA A 586 -16.27 4.75 -33.09
N ALA A 587 -15.35 5.69 -33.32
CA ALA A 587 -15.55 6.75 -34.30
C ALA A 587 -15.69 6.23 -35.74
N SER A 588 -15.10 5.06 -36.05
CA SER A 588 -15.26 4.40 -37.36
C SER A 588 -16.47 3.48 -37.44
N LEU A 589 -16.78 2.72 -36.39
CA LEU A 589 -17.79 1.64 -36.43
C LEU A 589 -19.15 2.01 -35.84
N LEU A 590 -19.22 2.96 -34.90
CA LEU A 590 -20.44 3.31 -34.15
C LEU A 590 -21.08 4.59 -34.67
N ARG A 591 -21.42 4.59 -35.96
CA ARG A 591 -22.25 5.62 -36.62
C ARG A 591 -23.56 5.03 -37.15
N PRO A 592 -24.42 4.47 -36.29
CA PRO A 592 -25.70 3.93 -36.72
C PRO A 592 -26.60 5.06 -37.25
N ALA A 593 -27.46 4.75 -38.22
CA ALA A 593 -28.40 5.71 -38.80
C ALA A 593 -29.36 6.34 -37.78
N THR A 594 -29.60 5.65 -36.65
CA THR A 594 -30.51 6.07 -35.58
C THR A 594 -29.90 7.06 -34.59
N ASP A 595 -28.59 7.01 -34.33
CA ASP A 595 -27.87 8.01 -33.53
C ASP A 595 -26.43 8.17 -34.05
N PRO A 596 -26.19 9.11 -34.98
CA PRO A 596 -24.89 9.27 -35.62
C PRO A 596 -23.78 9.73 -34.66
N TYR A 597 -24.14 10.18 -33.46
CA TYR A 597 -23.20 10.69 -32.45
C TYR A 597 -23.01 9.74 -31.26
N LEU A 598 -23.45 8.48 -31.37
CA LEU A 598 -23.29 7.48 -30.32
C LEU A 598 -21.82 7.31 -29.89
N TRP A 599 -20.89 7.30 -30.86
CA TRP A 599 -19.46 7.22 -30.59
C TRP A 599 -18.93 8.39 -29.75
N LEU A 600 -19.44 9.61 -29.97
CA LEU A 600 -19.01 10.82 -29.25
C LEU A 600 -19.48 10.77 -27.79
N ARG A 601 -20.72 10.29 -27.58
CA ARG A 601 -21.26 10.03 -26.24
C ARG A 601 -20.38 9.04 -25.48
N TYR A 602 -20.02 7.94 -26.11
CA TYR A 602 -19.17 6.91 -25.52
C TYR A 602 -17.75 7.42 -25.24
N ALA A 603 -17.16 8.15 -26.18
CA ALA A 603 -15.85 8.76 -26.01
C ALA A 603 -15.81 9.68 -24.78
N THR A 604 -16.84 10.49 -24.57
CA THR A 604 -16.95 11.38 -23.41
C THR A 604 -16.97 10.60 -22.10
N TYR A 605 -17.78 9.53 -22.02
CA TYR A 605 -17.84 8.67 -20.83
C TYR A 605 -16.51 7.97 -20.55
N ILE A 606 -15.84 7.46 -21.59
CA ILE A 606 -14.53 6.80 -21.48
C ILE A 606 -13.49 7.80 -20.96
N VAL A 607 -13.42 9.02 -21.53
CA VAL A 607 -12.47 10.06 -21.10
C VAL A 607 -12.67 10.42 -19.63
N VAL A 608 -13.91 10.67 -19.20
CA VAL A 608 -14.20 10.99 -17.79
C VAL A 608 -13.80 9.83 -16.87
N ALA A 609 -14.12 8.59 -17.24
CA ALA A 609 -13.74 7.41 -16.46
C ALA A 609 -12.22 7.22 -16.39
N LEU A 610 -11.48 7.48 -17.47
CA LEU A 610 -10.01 7.41 -17.49
C LEU A 610 -9.39 8.46 -16.57
N VAL A 611 -9.88 9.71 -16.59
CA VAL A 611 -9.41 10.77 -15.68
C VAL A 611 -9.65 10.38 -14.23
N LEU A 612 -10.86 9.91 -13.91
CA LEU A 612 -11.20 9.47 -12.55
C LEU A 612 -10.37 8.25 -12.11
N GLY A 613 -10.16 7.27 -12.99
CA GLY A 613 -9.30 6.13 -12.76
C GLY A 613 -7.86 6.55 -12.47
N ALA A 614 -7.30 7.45 -13.28
CA ALA A 614 -5.97 8.01 -13.08
C ALA A 614 -5.83 8.73 -11.73
N MET A 615 -6.86 9.46 -11.28
CA MET A 615 -6.87 10.09 -9.96
C MET A 615 -6.84 9.04 -8.82
N ILE A 616 -7.59 7.94 -8.95
CA ILE A 616 -7.62 6.85 -7.97
C ILE A 616 -6.26 6.17 -7.86
N SER A 617 -5.68 5.73 -8.99
CA SER A 617 -4.40 5.03 -8.99
C SER A 617 -3.26 5.94 -8.54
N ARG A 618 -3.30 7.23 -8.87
CA ARG A 618 -2.33 8.22 -8.41
C ARG A 618 -2.37 8.41 -6.90
N GLU A 619 -3.58 8.47 -6.31
CA GLU A 619 -3.71 8.58 -4.85
C GLU A 619 -3.12 7.37 -4.16
N GLU A 620 -3.41 6.18 -4.66
CA GLU A 620 -2.93 4.99 -4.01
C GLU A 620 -1.41 4.87 -4.04
N GLU A 621 -0.80 5.11 -5.21
CA GLU A 621 0.66 5.18 -5.35
C GLU A 621 1.25 6.21 -4.39
N ALA A 622 0.61 7.39 -4.29
CA ALA A 622 1.04 8.42 -3.37
C ALA A 622 0.97 7.96 -1.91
N LEU A 623 -0.06 7.21 -1.51
CA LEU A 623 -0.23 6.71 -0.14
C LEU A 623 0.80 5.64 0.22
N ARG A 624 1.07 4.69 -0.69
CA ARG A 624 2.07 3.64 -0.46
C ARG A 624 3.49 4.19 -0.38
N ARG A 625 3.83 5.18 -1.21
CA ARG A 625 5.13 5.88 -1.14
C ARG A 625 5.30 6.63 0.16
N THR A 626 4.26 7.36 0.58
CA THR A 626 4.27 8.03 1.89
C THR A 626 4.41 7.03 3.03
N PHE A 627 3.72 5.89 2.96
CA PHE A 627 3.88 4.83 3.95
C PHE A 627 5.32 4.31 4.00
N PHE A 628 5.91 4.03 2.84
CA PHE A 628 7.29 3.52 2.74
C PHE A 628 8.31 4.49 3.35
N ILE A 629 8.19 5.79 3.06
CA ILE A 629 9.06 6.81 3.64
C ILE A 629 8.88 6.88 5.16
N LEU A 630 7.63 7.01 5.63
CA LEU A 630 7.33 7.14 7.06
C LEU A 630 7.78 5.91 7.85
N LYS A 631 7.55 4.71 7.31
CA LYS A 631 8.05 3.45 7.88
C LYS A 631 9.57 3.49 8.02
N SER A 632 10.28 3.86 6.95
CA SER A 632 11.75 3.85 6.93
C SER A 632 12.34 4.77 8.00
N ILE A 633 11.82 6.00 8.09
CA ILE A 633 12.27 6.97 9.10
C ILE A 633 11.95 6.47 10.51
N ARG A 634 10.74 5.95 10.74
CA ARG A 634 10.35 5.43 12.06
C ARG A 634 11.18 4.21 12.48
N SER A 635 11.56 3.35 11.55
CA SER A 635 12.47 2.23 11.83
C SER A 635 13.80 2.71 12.41
N LEU A 636 14.37 3.79 11.85
CA LEU A 636 15.63 4.36 12.33
C LEU A 636 15.48 5.06 13.67
N GLU A 637 14.39 5.79 13.89
CA GLU A 637 14.10 6.40 15.20
C GLU A 637 13.96 5.36 16.30
N PHE A 638 13.30 4.23 16.02
CA PHE A 638 13.20 3.13 16.97
C PHE A 638 14.53 2.45 17.23
N GLU A 639 15.37 2.34 16.22
CA GLU A 639 16.71 1.78 16.35
C GLU A 639 17.59 2.69 17.21
N GLU A 640 17.58 4.01 16.95
CA GLU A 640 18.26 4.99 17.78
C GLU A 640 17.78 4.94 19.23
N TRP A 641 16.46 4.91 19.43
CA TRP A 641 15.87 4.79 20.76
C TRP A 641 16.21 3.47 21.45
N PHE A 642 16.18 2.35 20.73
CA PHE A 642 16.59 1.04 21.24
C PHE A 642 18.05 1.07 21.70
N HIS A 643 18.96 1.66 20.92
CA HIS A 643 20.36 1.81 21.32
C HIS A 643 20.56 2.75 22.51
N ARG A 644 19.73 3.80 22.66
CA ARG A 644 19.74 4.65 23.87
C ARG A 644 19.30 3.87 25.10
N VAL A 645 18.20 3.09 25.00
CA VAL A 645 17.67 2.29 26.10
C VAL A 645 18.58 1.10 26.45
N ALA A 646 19.16 0.44 25.44
CA ALA A 646 20.07 -0.69 25.64
C ALA A 646 21.36 -0.27 26.35
N ARG A 647 21.82 0.98 26.18
CA ARG A 647 22.97 1.55 26.89
C ARG A 647 22.71 1.79 28.38
N VAL A 648 21.46 1.83 28.83
CA VAL A 648 21.14 1.96 30.26
C VAL A 648 21.56 0.67 30.97
N GLN A 649 22.48 0.76 31.92
CA GLN A 649 22.99 -0.39 32.67
C GLN A 649 21.86 -1.15 33.40
N ASP A 650 21.96 -2.48 33.47
CA ASP A 650 20.87 -3.33 33.97
C ASP A 650 20.45 -3.00 35.41
N TRP A 651 21.39 -2.57 36.27
CA TRP A 651 21.09 -2.15 37.64
C TRP A 651 20.23 -0.88 37.70
N ILE A 652 20.40 0.06 36.75
CA ILE A 652 19.57 1.26 36.64
C ILE A 652 18.16 0.88 36.20
N ARG A 653 18.03 -0.08 35.27
CA ARG A 653 16.72 -0.60 34.85
C ARG A 653 16.01 -1.30 36.01
N LEU A 654 16.72 -2.07 36.83
CA LEU A 654 16.18 -2.70 38.03
C LEU A 654 15.71 -1.65 39.04
N ARG A 655 16.53 -0.62 39.29
CA ARG A 655 16.20 0.46 40.23
C ARG A 655 15.03 1.32 39.76
N LEU A 656 14.92 1.57 38.45
CA LEU A 656 13.76 2.23 37.85
C LEU A 656 12.49 1.38 37.95
N ARG A 657 12.60 0.06 37.71
CA ARG A 657 11.46 -0.86 37.92
C ARG A 657 11.01 -0.87 39.37
N GLN A 658 11.94 -0.96 40.32
CA GLN A 658 11.63 -0.91 41.75
C GLN A 658 10.98 0.43 42.13
N LYS A 659 11.48 1.56 41.61
CA LYS A 659 10.85 2.87 41.81
C LYS A 659 9.46 2.96 41.18
N CYS A 660 9.26 2.45 39.97
CA CYS A 660 7.93 2.41 39.33
C CYS A 660 6.94 1.54 40.10
N VAL A 661 7.39 0.40 40.63
CA VAL A 661 6.58 -0.47 41.51
C VAL A 661 6.24 0.27 42.80
N ALA A 662 7.22 0.88 43.46
CA ALA A 662 7.00 1.67 44.68
C ALA A 662 6.07 2.89 44.47
N VAL A 663 6.14 3.55 43.31
CA VAL A 663 5.20 4.64 42.95
C VAL A 663 3.80 4.10 42.70
N ARG A 664 3.67 2.93 42.05
CA ARG A 664 2.39 2.26 41.80
C ARG A 664 1.76 1.71 43.09
N GLU A 665 2.58 1.36 44.07
CA GLU A 665 2.15 0.96 45.41
C GLU A 665 1.78 2.16 46.28
N LYS A 666 2.50 3.29 46.16
CA LYS A 666 2.19 4.56 46.86
C LYS A 666 0.96 5.27 46.30
N HIS A 667 0.68 5.12 45.01
CA HIS A 667 -0.53 5.60 44.36
C HIS A 667 -1.29 4.40 43.77
N PRO A 668 -1.98 3.60 44.61
CA PRO A 668 -2.86 2.59 44.08
C PRO A 668 -3.91 3.30 43.20
N PRO A 669 -4.18 2.80 41.98
CA PRO A 669 -5.26 3.35 41.18
C PRO A 669 -6.55 3.27 41.99
N LEU A 670 -7.28 4.39 42.11
CA LEU A 670 -8.59 4.46 42.75
C LEU A 670 -9.42 3.24 42.34
N ALA A 671 -10.01 2.58 43.35
CA ALA A 671 -10.66 1.29 43.20
C ALA A 671 -11.71 1.29 42.07
N PRO A 672 -11.72 0.26 41.21
CA PRO A 672 -12.59 0.20 40.04
C PRO A 672 -13.97 -0.34 40.42
N GLN A 673 -15.00 0.51 40.45
CA GLN A 673 -16.39 0.01 40.41
C GLN A 673 -16.94 -0.20 38.99
N ASP A 674 -16.36 0.40 37.94
CA ASP A 674 -16.83 0.16 36.55
C ASP A 674 -15.81 -0.53 35.62
N PHE A 675 -14.55 -0.71 36.04
CA PHE A 675 -13.48 -1.17 35.14
C PHE A 675 -13.25 -2.68 35.06
N LYS A 676 -13.94 -3.51 35.86
CA LYS A 676 -13.74 -4.97 35.86
C LYS A 676 -14.19 -5.66 34.55
N LYS A 677 -15.10 -5.06 33.76
CA LYS A 677 -15.42 -5.56 32.41
C LYS A 677 -14.36 -5.18 31.35
N THR A 678 -13.63 -4.08 31.54
CA THR A 678 -12.60 -3.61 30.59
C THR A 678 -11.19 -4.13 30.86
N ALA A 679 -10.84 -4.52 32.09
CA ALA A 679 -9.48 -4.97 32.41
C ALA A 679 -9.14 -6.38 31.91
N LYS A 680 -10.11 -7.32 31.91
CA LYS A 680 -9.97 -8.62 31.23
C LYS A 680 -9.90 -8.48 29.71
N GLN A 681 -10.34 -7.34 29.16
CA GLN A 681 -10.27 -7.03 27.73
C GLN A 681 -8.95 -6.32 27.34
N LYS A 682 -8.35 -5.53 28.25
CA LYS A 682 -7.06 -4.83 28.03
C LYS A 682 -5.84 -5.76 27.92
N ASN A 683 -5.92 -7.00 28.42
CA ASN A 683 -4.82 -7.99 28.34
C ASN A 683 -4.95 -9.00 27.19
N LYS A 684 -5.96 -8.88 26.33
CA LYS A 684 -5.77 -9.41 24.98
C LYS A 684 -4.71 -8.50 24.36
N LYS A 685 -3.51 -9.04 24.12
CA LYS A 685 -2.57 -8.46 23.15
C LYS A 685 -3.36 -8.24 21.86
N ILE A 686 -3.89 -7.04 21.67
CA ILE A 686 -4.35 -6.57 20.36
C ILE A 686 -3.06 -6.29 19.61
N LEU A 687 -2.33 -7.37 19.27
CA LEU A 687 -1.32 -7.33 18.23
C LEU A 687 -2.14 -7.14 16.96
N THR A 688 -2.43 -5.89 16.65
CA THR A 688 -3.25 -5.48 15.51
C THR A 688 -2.42 -5.74 14.27
N ASN A 689 -2.38 -7.00 13.82
CA ASN A 689 -1.82 -7.36 12.54
C ASN A 689 -2.74 -6.76 11.47
N THR A 690 -2.50 -5.50 11.13
CA THR A 690 -3.31 -4.73 10.18
C THR A 690 -3.27 -5.33 8.77
N GLY A 691 -2.29 -6.20 8.45
CA GLY A 691 -2.30 -7.03 7.24
C GLY A 691 -3.46 -8.03 7.20
N ALA A 692 -3.89 -8.55 8.36
CA ALA A 692 -5.07 -9.42 8.45
C ALA A 692 -6.37 -8.67 8.09
N TYR A 693 -6.47 -7.38 8.39
CA TYR A 693 -7.63 -6.56 8.04
C TYR A 693 -7.76 -6.32 6.54
N LEU A 694 -6.65 -6.13 5.82
CA LEU A 694 -6.64 -6.04 4.35
C LEU A 694 -7.05 -7.35 3.68
N ALA A 695 -6.56 -8.47 4.21
CA ALA A 695 -6.97 -9.79 3.76
C ALA A 695 -8.47 -10.03 4.01
N GLN A 696 -8.98 -9.61 5.18
CA GLN A 696 -10.40 -9.71 5.53
C GLN A 696 -11.27 -8.84 4.60
N ALA A 697 -10.92 -7.58 4.34
CA ALA A 697 -11.68 -6.73 3.43
C ALA A 697 -11.72 -7.27 2.00
N SER A 698 -10.59 -7.79 1.51
CA SER A 698 -10.52 -8.43 0.18
C SER A 698 -11.38 -9.69 0.13
N LYS A 699 -11.39 -10.48 1.21
CA LYS A 699 -12.24 -11.66 1.37
C LYS A 699 -13.74 -11.28 1.40
N MET A 700 -14.11 -10.21 2.09
CA MET A 700 -15.49 -9.68 2.09
C MET A 700 -15.93 -9.21 0.70
N GLY A 701 -15.01 -8.62 -0.07
CA GLY A 701 -15.24 -8.29 -1.48
C GLY A 701 -15.63 -9.52 -2.31
N VAL A 702 -14.86 -10.60 -2.19
CA VAL A 702 -15.17 -11.88 -2.85
C VAL A 702 -16.52 -12.43 -2.41
N TYR A 703 -16.88 -12.34 -1.12
CA TYR A 703 -18.21 -12.75 -0.66
C TYR A 703 -19.34 -11.87 -1.22
N GLY A 704 -19.11 -10.57 -1.38
CA GLY A 704 -20.06 -9.68 -2.05
C GLY A 704 -20.33 -10.12 -3.48
N GLU A 705 -19.27 -10.45 -4.24
CA GLU A 705 -19.44 -10.96 -5.61
C GLU A 705 -20.06 -12.36 -5.65
N LEU A 706 -19.77 -13.21 -4.66
CA LEU A 706 -20.42 -14.52 -4.55
C LEU A 706 -21.94 -14.38 -4.34
N ILE A 707 -22.38 -13.38 -3.56
CA ILE A 707 -23.81 -13.07 -3.41
C ILE A 707 -24.40 -12.62 -4.74
N ASN A 708 -23.71 -11.77 -5.51
CA ASN A 708 -24.18 -11.37 -6.84
C ASN A 708 -24.36 -12.57 -7.77
N VAL A 709 -23.39 -13.50 -7.79
CA VAL A 709 -23.48 -14.76 -8.54
C VAL A 709 -24.64 -15.62 -8.05
N LEU A 710 -24.80 -15.78 -6.73
CA LEU A 710 -25.89 -16.57 -6.15
C LEU A 710 -27.26 -16.01 -6.52
N LEU A 711 -27.45 -14.69 -6.44
CA LEU A 711 -28.70 -14.02 -6.84
C LEU A 711 -29.04 -14.29 -8.31
N VAL A 712 -28.03 -14.35 -9.16
CA VAL A 712 -28.19 -14.60 -10.60
C VAL A 712 -28.49 -16.06 -10.89
N VAL A 713 -27.84 -16.99 -10.19
CA VAL A 713 -28.19 -18.41 -10.26
C VAL A 713 -29.63 -18.63 -9.81
N ILE A 714 -30.07 -17.97 -8.73
CA ILE A 714 -31.46 -18.02 -8.26
C ILE A 714 -32.42 -17.46 -9.32
N ASP A 715 -32.15 -16.29 -9.93
CA ASP A 715 -32.98 -15.74 -11.02
C ASP A 715 -33.05 -16.72 -12.21
N VAL A 716 -31.96 -17.42 -12.52
CA VAL A 716 -31.95 -18.41 -13.57
C VAL A 716 -32.82 -19.62 -13.23
N LEU A 717 -32.67 -20.17 -12.01
CA LEU A 717 -33.38 -21.35 -11.54
C LEU A 717 -34.88 -21.09 -11.32
N MET A 718 -35.27 -19.91 -10.85
CA MET A 718 -36.69 -19.57 -10.62
C MET A 718 -37.47 -19.27 -11.91
N LYS A 719 -36.77 -19.15 -13.05
CA LYS A 719 -37.35 -18.92 -14.38
C LYS A 719 -37.17 -20.10 -15.33
N MET A 720 -36.49 -21.16 -14.90
CA MET A 720 -36.62 -22.50 -15.48
C MET A 720 -37.82 -23.17 -14.83
#